data_AF-A0A8B8LGD1-F1
#
_entry.id   AF-A0A8B8LGD1-F1
#
_cell.length_a   1.000
_cell.length_b   1.000
_cell.length_c   1.000
_cell.angle_alpha   90.00
_cell.angle_beta   90.00
_cell.angle_gamma   90.00
#
_symmetry.space_group_name_H-M   'P 1'
#
loop_
_entity.id
_entity.type
_entity.pdbx_description
1 polymer ?
#
loop_
_entity_poly.entity_id
_entity_poly.type
_entity_poly.pdbx_seq_one_letter_code
_entity_poly.pdbx_strand_id
1 'polypeptide(L)'
;MRKPKGRTDLIIRWFQDLEMYYSLEQEKLKNSLELTQQKCIEIELLLKIKEEELNSIITEMRRNCTSLQEKLIKEESEKSVAVESLVKEREARLDIERSQATLSEDLGRAQREIQSANQKIASLNDMYKRLQDYITSLQQYNGKLHSELSSVEDELKRVEKEKATAVENITMLRGQLTLSVSSQEEAIKQKDVLASEVASLRGELQQVRDDRDRHLSQVKTLTTELAKFKESTENSCTELENLTSKANELEAKCFLKVNQIKALEEKLATAEKKLQVSDICAYETRTEFEGQQKFVSELERRLADAEYKLIEGERLRKKLHNTILELKGNIRVFCRVRPLLPDESCSTEGKIFSYPTSMETSGRGIDLAQNGQKHSFTFDKVFTPEASQEEVFVEISQLVQSALDGYKVCIFAYGQTGSGKTYTMMGRPGHPEEKGLIPRSLEQIFQTKQSQQPQGWKYEMQVSMLEIYNETIRDLISTNRSSSDATRTENGTPGKQYTIKHDANGNTQVSDLTVVDVQSAREVAFLLNQAANSRSVGKTQMNEQSSRSHFVFTLRIYGVNESTDQQVQGVLNLIDLAGSERLSKSGSTGDRLKETQAINKSLSSLSDVIFALAKKEDHVPFRNSKLTYLLQPCLGGDSKTLMFVNISPDPSSVGESLCSLRFASRVNACEIGTPRRQTNGRSIESRLSYF
;
A
#
# COMPACT_ATOMS: atom_id res chain seq x y z
N MET A 1 18.88 -38.17 48.38
CA MET A 1 18.34 -36.95 47.74
C MET A 1 19.04 -36.72 46.41
N ARG A 2 18.34 -36.89 45.27
CA ARG A 2 18.90 -36.68 43.92
C ARG A 2 18.74 -35.20 43.53
N LYS A 3 19.82 -34.52 43.15
CA LYS A 3 19.85 -33.13 42.64
C LYS A 3 20.70 -33.06 41.35
N PRO A 4 20.52 -32.02 40.50
CA PRO A 4 20.02 -32.21 39.13
C PRO A 4 21.01 -31.70 38.08
N LYS A 5 21.94 -32.53 37.61
CA LYS A 5 22.85 -32.16 36.51
C LYS A 5 22.16 -32.15 35.13
N GLY A 6 21.09 -32.93 34.95
CA GLY A 6 20.34 -32.95 33.69
C GLY A 6 19.51 -31.69 33.43
N ARG A 7 19.12 -30.92 34.46
CA ARG A 7 18.21 -29.78 34.27
C ARG A 7 18.86 -28.58 33.57
N THR A 8 20.14 -28.30 33.82
CA THR A 8 20.82 -27.13 33.24
C THR A 8 21.09 -27.27 31.74
N ASP A 9 21.53 -28.45 31.28
CA ASP A 9 21.76 -28.69 29.84
C ASP A 9 20.43 -28.75 29.07
N LEU A 10 19.37 -29.29 29.70
CA LEU A 10 18.01 -29.22 29.17
C LEU A 10 17.51 -27.78 29.07
N ILE A 11 17.80 -26.91 30.04
CA ILE A 11 17.42 -25.50 30.00
C ILE A 11 18.19 -24.75 28.91
N ILE A 12 19.49 -25.01 28.73
CA ILE A 12 20.30 -24.37 27.68
C ILE A 12 19.83 -24.78 26.29
N ARG A 13 19.61 -26.08 26.05
CA ARG A 13 19.01 -26.55 24.79
C ARG A 13 17.64 -25.96 24.56
N TRP A 14 16.80 -25.93 25.60
CA TRP A 14 15.48 -25.33 25.49
C TRP A 14 15.54 -23.85 25.13
N PHE A 15 16.49 -23.08 25.69
CA PHE A 15 16.73 -21.69 25.31
C PHE A 15 17.26 -21.53 23.87
N GLN A 16 18.20 -22.39 23.44
CA GLN A 16 18.72 -22.37 22.07
C GLN A 16 17.63 -22.72 21.05
N ASP A 17 16.81 -23.74 21.35
CA ASP A 17 15.65 -24.12 20.53
C ASP A 17 14.61 -22.99 20.50
N LEU A 18 14.40 -22.30 21.64
CA LEU A 18 13.53 -21.11 21.72
C LEU A 18 14.06 -19.95 20.85
N GLU A 19 15.36 -19.66 20.94
CA GLU A 19 16.02 -18.58 20.20
C GLU A 19 15.97 -18.85 18.69
N MET A 20 16.24 -20.10 18.30
CA MET A 20 16.15 -20.51 16.91
C MET A 20 14.70 -20.49 16.39
N TYR A 21 13.74 -20.88 17.22
CA TYR A 21 12.31 -20.79 16.91
C TYR A 21 11.88 -19.33 16.69
N TYR A 22 12.25 -18.42 17.60
CA TYR A 22 11.91 -17.00 17.48
C TYR A 22 12.60 -16.33 16.31
N SER A 23 13.85 -16.69 16.00
CA SER A 23 14.56 -16.16 14.83
C SER A 23 13.90 -16.61 13.52
N LEU A 24 13.50 -17.88 13.42
CA LEU A 24 12.78 -18.41 12.26
C LEU A 24 11.38 -17.80 12.13
N GLU A 25 10.70 -17.55 13.26
CA GLU A 25 9.40 -16.90 13.30
C GLU A 25 9.49 -15.43 12.88
N GLN A 26 10.54 -14.72 13.29
CA GLN A 26 10.83 -13.33 12.87
C GLN A 26 11.07 -13.25 11.36
N GLU A 27 11.88 -14.15 10.79
CA GLU A 27 12.17 -14.17 9.36
C GLU A 27 10.90 -14.48 8.54
N LYS A 28 10.08 -15.44 9.00
CA LYS A 28 8.78 -15.74 8.39
C LYS A 28 7.81 -14.56 8.44
N LEU A 29 7.71 -13.89 9.59
CA LEU A 29 6.85 -12.72 9.77
C LEU A 29 7.31 -11.55 8.89
N LYS A 30 8.62 -11.31 8.80
CA LYS A 30 9.20 -10.26 7.95
C LYS A 30 8.89 -10.49 6.47
N ASN A 31 9.13 -11.70 5.97
CA ASN A 31 8.84 -12.05 4.58
C ASN A 31 7.34 -11.97 4.27
N SER A 32 6.48 -12.38 5.21
CA SER A 32 5.03 -12.26 5.05
C SER A 32 4.56 -10.80 5.07
N LEU A 33 5.16 -9.96 5.90
CA LEU A 33 4.85 -8.53 5.99
C LEU A 33 5.22 -7.81 4.68
N GLU A 34 6.42 -8.05 4.16
CA GLU A 34 6.93 -7.45 2.94
C GLU A 34 6.07 -7.84 1.73
N LEU A 35 5.70 -9.12 1.61
CA LEU A 35 4.79 -9.61 0.57
C LEU A 35 3.40 -8.97 0.66
N THR A 36 2.88 -8.76 1.86
CA THR A 36 1.54 -8.19 2.06
C THR A 36 1.53 -6.69 1.79
N GLN A 37 2.56 -5.96 2.25
CA GLN A 37 2.74 -4.54 1.94
C GLN A 37 2.82 -4.28 0.44
N GLN A 38 3.56 -5.12 -0.28
CA GLN A 38 3.70 -5.00 -1.73
C GLN A 38 2.36 -5.19 -2.46
N LYS A 39 1.55 -6.16 -2.01
CA LYS A 39 0.19 -6.38 -2.52
C LYS A 39 -0.75 -5.20 -2.20
N CYS A 40 -0.66 -4.62 -1.00
CA CYS A 40 -1.47 -3.46 -0.64
C CYS A 40 -1.17 -2.26 -1.55
N ILE A 41 0.11 -1.97 -1.81
CA ILE A 41 0.54 -0.86 -2.70
C ILE A 41 0.02 -1.08 -4.13
N GLU A 42 0.06 -2.33 -4.62
CA GLU A 42 -0.40 -2.66 -5.97
C GLU A 42 -1.93 -2.49 -6.12
N ILE A 43 -2.70 -2.91 -5.12
CA ILE A 43 -4.15 -2.73 -5.08
C ILE A 43 -4.53 -1.25 -4.98
N GLU A 44 -3.82 -0.48 -4.15
CA GLU A 44 -4.07 0.95 -3.95
C GLU A 44 -3.84 1.76 -5.24
N LEU A 45 -2.79 1.41 -6.00
CA LEU A 45 -2.53 2.02 -7.31
C LEU A 45 -3.63 1.68 -8.33
N LEU A 46 -4.07 0.42 -8.38
CA LEU A 46 -5.13 -0.04 -9.28
C LEU A 46 -6.48 0.64 -8.99
N LEU A 47 -6.84 0.77 -7.71
CA LEU A 47 -8.07 1.45 -7.29
C LEU A 47 -8.04 2.93 -7.69
N LYS A 48 -6.91 3.61 -7.51
CA LYS A 48 -6.77 5.03 -7.84
C LYS A 48 -6.92 5.31 -9.35
N ILE A 49 -6.32 4.45 -10.19
CA ILE A 49 -6.47 4.53 -11.65
C ILE A 49 -7.94 4.33 -12.06
N LYS A 50 -8.63 3.34 -11.45
CA LYS A 50 -10.04 3.08 -11.74
C LYS A 50 -10.97 4.19 -11.28
N GLU A 51 -10.67 4.83 -10.16
CA GLU A 51 -11.41 5.99 -9.67
C GLU A 51 -11.31 7.19 -10.62
N GLU A 52 -10.11 7.48 -11.14
CA GLU A 52 -9.90 8.55 -12.13
C GLU A 52 -10.65 8.28 -13.45
N GLU A 53 -10.59 7.05 -13.96
CA GLU A 53 -11.35 6.63 -15.16
C GLU A 53 -12.86 6.81 -14.99
N LEU A 54 -13.42 6.34 -13.88
CA LEU A 54 -14.86 6.44 -13.60
C LEU A 54 -15.30 7.90 -13.43
N ASN A 55 -14.51 8.72 -12.72
CA ASN A 55 -14.81 10.13 -12.55
C ASN A 55 -14.85 10.89 -13.88
N SER A 56 -13.92 10.60 -14.79
CA SER A 56 -13.90 11.18 -16.14
C SER A 56 -15.18 10.85 -16.91
N ILE A 57 -15.60 9.57 -16.91
CA ILE A 57 -16.81 9.11 -17.60
C ILE A 57 -18.07 9.76 -16.99
N ILE A 58 -18.15 9.86 -15.67
CA ILE A 58 -19.29 10.51 -14.98
C ILE A 58 -19.37 11.99 -15.36
N THR A 59 -18.25 12.72 -15.41
CA THR A 59 -18.25 14.13 -15.82
C THR A 59 -18.71 14.33 -17.26
N GLU A 60 -18.28 13.45 -18.18
CA GLU A 60 -18.69 13.51 -19.58
C GLU A 60 -20.18 13.21 -19.75
N MET A 61 -20.70 12.18 -19.07
CA MET A 61 -22.13 11.86 -19.10
C MET A 61 -23.00 12.97 -18.51
N ARG A 62 -22.59 13.57 -17.37
CA ARG A 62 -23.32 14.70 -16.77
C ARG A 62 -23.41 15.90 -17.70
N ARG A 63 -22.32 16.22 -18.40
CA ARG A 63 -22.26 17.31 -19.39
C ARG A 63 -23.20 17.04 -20.58
N ASN A 64 -23.25 15.80 -21.04
CA ASN A 64 -24.14 15.41 -22.13
C ASN A 64 -25.62 15.45 -21.72
N CYS A 65 -25.96 14.99 -20.51
CA CYS A 65 -27.32 15.08 -19.96
C CYS A 65 -27.81 16.53 -19.85
N THR A 66 -26.97 17.44 -19.33
CA THR A 66 -27.33 18.87 -19.20
C THR A 66 -27.55 19.51 -20.57
N SER A 67 -26.67 19.26 -21.55
CA SER A 67 -26.86 19.79 -22.91
C SER A 67 -28.15 19.28 -23.58
N LEU A 68 -28.54 18.03 -23.32
CA LEU A 68 -29.78 17.47 -23.88
C LEU A 68 -31.03 18.04 -23.19
N GLN A 69 -31.00 18.25 -21.87
CA GLN A 69 -32.09 18.90 -21.14
C GLN A 69 -32.33 20.33 -21.62
N GLU A 70 -31.28 21.13 -21.81
CA GLU A 70 -31.41 22.50 -22.33
C GLU A 70 -32.05 22.54 -23.71
N LYS A 71 -31.67 21.61 -24.61
CA LYS A 71 -32.25 21.51 -25.95
C LYS A 71 -33.71 21.08 -25.91
N LEU A 72 -34.08 20.18 -25.00
CA LEU A 72 -35.47 19.74 -24.83
C LEU A 72 -36.36 20.89 -24.36
N ILE A 73 -35.93 21.63 -23.33
CA ILE A 73 -36.69 22.77 -22.79
C ILE A 73 -36.93 23.81 -23.88
N LYS A 74 -35.91 24.07 -24.72
CA LYS A 74 -36.04 25.00 -25.84
C LYS A 74 -37.09 24.53 -26.86
N GLU A 75 -37.02 23.28 -27.31
CA GLU A 75 -37.98 22.71 -28.28
C GLU A 75 -39.40 22.61 -27.71
N GLU A 76 -39.56 22.28 -26.42
CA GLU A 76 -40.87 22.28 -25.75
C GLU A 76 -41.47 23.68 -25.68
N SER A 77 -40.64 24.70 -25.42
CA SER A 77 -41.09 26.10 -25.43
C SER A 77 -41.54 26.54 -26.83
N GLU A 78 -40.78 26.20 -27.87
CA GLU A 78 -41.12 26.52 -29.27
C GLU A 78 -42.40 25.80 -29.71
N LYS A 79 -42.59 24.54 -29.29
CA LYS A 79 -43.83 23.79 -29.52
C LYS A 79 -45.02 24.45 -28.82
N SER A 80 -44.87 24.86 -27.56
CA SER A 80 -45.95 25.51 -26.80
C SER A 80 -46.43 26.78 -27.49
N VAL A 81 -45.50 27.63 -27.95
CA VAL A 81 -45.82 28.84 -28.70
C VAL A 81 -46.55 28.53 -30.03
N ALA A 82 -46.11 27.51 -30.76
CA ALA A 82 -46.76 27.11 -32.01
C ALA A 82 -48.19 26.57 -31.78
N VAL A 83 -48.41 25.78 -30.73
CA VAL A 83 -49.74 25.25 -30.37
C VAL A 83 -50.68 26.38 -29.96
N GLU A 84 -50.23 27.33 -29.13
CA GLU A 84 -51.06 28.50 -28.76
C GLU A 84 -51.43 29.34 -29.98
N SER A 85 -50.52 29.52 -30.93
CA SER A 85 -50.81 30.23 -32.19
C SER A 85 -51.87 29.49 -33.02
N LEU A 86 -51.77 28.17 -33.11
CA LEU A 86 -52.74 27.32 -33.82
C LEU A 86 -54.13 27.38 -33.18
N VAL A 87 -54.21 27.40 -31.85
CA VAL A 87 -55.48 27.51 -31.12
C VAL A 87 -56.14 28.87 -31.38
N LYS A 88 -55.38 29.97 -31.33
CA LYS A 88 -55.90 31.32 -31.61
C LYS A 88 -56.46 31.45 -33.02
N GLU A 89 -55.76 30.90 -34.01
CA GLU A 89 -56.22 30.93 -35.40
C GLU A 89 -57.48 30.08 -35.59
N ARG A 90 -57.58 28.95 -34.89
CA ARG A 90 -58.77 28.09 -34.91
C ARG A 90 -59.99 28.78 -34.29
N GLU A 91 -59.82 29.51 -33.19
CA GLU A 91 -60.89 30.29 -32.57
C GLU A 91 -61.36 31.43 -33.48
N ALA A 92 -60.43 32.18 -34.09
CA ALA A 92 -60.76 33.22 -35.05
C ALA A 92 -61.57 32.68 -36.25
N ARG A 93 -61.20 31.50 -36.76
CA ARG A 93 -61.95 30.83 -37.83
C ARG A 93 -63.36 30.42 -37.40
N LEU A 94 -63.53 29.88 -36.20
CA LEU A 94 -64.85 29.50 -35.68
C LEU A 94 -65.80 30.70 -35.57
N ASP A 95 -65.27 31.87 -35.20
CA ASP A 95 -66.07 33.10 -35.13
C ASP A 95 -66.45 33.62 -36.52
N ILE A 96 -65.54 33.51 -37.50
CA ILE A 96 -65.87 33.80 -38.90
C ILE A 96 -66.94 32.83 -39.43
N GLU A 97 -66.82 31.53 -39.19
CA GLU A 97 -67.82 30.53 -39.60
C GLU A 97 -69.20 30.79 -38.97
N ARG A 98 -69.25 31.19 -37.69
CA ARG A 98 -70.51 31.61 -37.04
C ARG A 98 -71.12 32.84 -37.72
N SER A 99 -70.30 33.85 -38.04
CA SER A 99 -70.78 35.04 -38.74
C SER A 99 -71.32 34.70 -40.14
N GLN A 100 -70.65 33.80 -40.88
CA GLN A 100 -71.09 33.32 -42.18
C GLN A 100 -72.43 32.55 -42.10
N ALA A 101 -72.61 31.73 -41.06
CA ALA A 101 -73.87 31.01 -40.83
C ALA A 101 -75.04 31.98 -40.59
N THR A 102 -74.84 33.04 -39.80
CA THR A 102 -75.89 34.05 -39.55
C THR A 102 -76.28 34.81 -40.83
N LEU A 103 -75.30 35.25 -41.64
CA LEU A 103 -75.58 35.89 -42.92
C LEU A 103 -76.27 34.95 -43.92
N SER A 104 -75.96 33.64 -43.89
CA SER A 104 -76.65 32.66 -44.73
C SER A 104 -78.12 32.49 -44.34
N GLU A 105 -78.43 32.57 -43.05
CA GLU A 105 -79.81 32.51 -42.55
C GLU A 105 -80.61 33.76 -42.96
N ASP A 106 -80.00 34.94 -42.88
CA ASP A 106 -80.57 36.20 -43.33
C ASP A 106 -80.79 36.21 -44.86
N LEU A 107 -79.85 35.68 -45.64
CA LEU A 107 -80.02 35.48 -47.08
C LEU A 107 -81.24 34.59 -47.38
N GLY A 108 -81.39 33.48 -46.64
CA GLY A 108 -82.53 32.58 -46.77
C GLY A 108 -83.86 33.23 -46.36
N ARG A 109 -83.84 34.18 -45.42
CA ARG A 109 -85.01 34.99 -45.06
C ARG A 109 -85.40 35.94 -46.18
N ALA A 110 -84.43 36.69 -46.72
CA ALA A 110 -84.65 37.61 -47.85
C ALA A 110 -85.16 36.87 -49.10
N GLN A 111 -84.63 35.67 -49.40
CA GLN A 111 -85.12 34.84 -50.51
C GLN A 111 -86.59 34.41 -50.33
N ARG A 112 -87.01 34.06 -49.10
CA ARG A 112 -88.41 33.72 -48.81
C ARG A 112 -89.35 34.93 -48.96
N GLU A 113 -88.90 36.11 -48.56
CA GLU A 113 -89.66 37.36 -48.76
C GLU A 113 -89.84 37.68 -50.24
N ILE A 114 -88.78 37.53 -51.04
CA ILE A 114 -88.85 37.68 -52.51
C ILE A 114 -89.82 36.66 -53.11
N GLN A 115 -89.79 35.41 -52.67
CA GLN A 115 -90.71 34.38 -53.16
C GLN A 115 -92.18 34.70 -52.82
N SER A 116 -92.45 35.22 -51.62
CA SER A 116 -93.78 35.68 -51.21
C SER A 116 -94.26 36.88 -52.05
N ALA A 117 -93.37 37.85 -52.32
CA ALA A 117 -93.66 38.98 -53.20
C ALA A 117 -93.98 38.51 -54.63
N ASN A 118 -93.21 37.56 -55.17
CA ASN A 118 -93.46 36.98 -56.49
C ASN A 118 -94.80 36.22 -56.57
N GLN A 119 -95.22 35.52 -55.51
CA GLN A 119 -96.54 34.90 -55.44
C GLN A 119 -97.68 35.94 -55.46
N LYS A 120 -97.50 37.07 -54.76
CA LYS A 120 -98.46 38.20 -54.83
C LYS A 120 -98.53 38.82 -56.22
N ILE A 121 -97.39 38.95 -56.92
CA ILE A 121 -97.37 39.42 -58.31
C ILE A 121 -98.14 38.45 -59.22
N ALA A 122 -97.96 37.14 -59.03
CA ALA A 122 -98.66 36.14 -59.82
C ALA A 122 -100.19 36.20 -59.61
N SER A 123 -100.66 36.39 -58.37
CA SER A 123 -102.10 36.51 -58.09
C SER A 123 -102.70 37.82 -58.64
N LEU A 124 -101.98 38.93 -58.55
CA LEU A 124 -102.38 40.20 -59.17
C LEU A 124 -102.45 40.10 -60.70
N ASN A 125 -101.50 39.42 -61.33
CA ASN A 125 -101.52 39.19 -62.78
C ASN A 125 -102.71 38.31 -63.22
N ASP A 126 -103.07 37.27 -62.45
CA ASP A 126 -104.27 36.46 -62.74
C ASP A 126 -105.55 37.29 -62.59
N MET A 127 -105.60 38.18 -61.60
CA MET A 127 -106.71 39.12 -61.41
C MET A 127 -106.81 40.12 -62.58
N TYR A 128 -105.67 40.64 -63.03
CA TYR A 128 -105.59 41.54 -64.18
C TYR A 128 -106.07 40.86 -65.47
N LYS A 129 -105.68 39.60 -65.68
CA LYS A 129 -106.12 38.77 -66.81
C LYS A 129 -107.64 38.56 -66.80
N ARG A 130 -108.24 38.25 -65.64
CA ARG A 130 -109.70 38.12 -65.50
C ARG A 130 -110.44 39.42 -65.81
N LEU A 131 -109.90 40.55 -65.36
CA LEU A 131 -110.42 41.88 -65.69
C LEU A 131 -110.35 42.16 -67.20
N GLN A 132 -109.25 41.75 -67.85
CA GLN A 132 -109.07 41.92 -69.29
C GLN A 132 -110.00 41.02 -70.12
N ASP A 133 -110.24 39.78 -69.68
CA ASP A 133 -111.23 38.88 -70.27
C ASP A 133 -112.67 39.43 -70.11
N TYR A 134 -112.96 40.08 -68.98
CA TYR A 134 -114.23 40.77 -68.74
C TYR A 134 -114.42 42.00 -69.64
N ILE A 135 -113.38 42.82 -69.81
CA ILE A 135 -113.38 43.96 -70.75
C ILE A 135 -113.61 43.47 -72.18
N THR A 136 -112.95 42.37 -72.57
CA THR A 136 -113.11 41.77 -73.91
C THR A 136 -114.54 41.28 -74.12
N SER A 137 -115.17 40.70 -73.08
CA SER A 137 -116.58 40.28 -73.12
C SER A 137 -117.54 41.47 -73.25
N LEU A 138 -117.27 42.59 -72.55
CA LEU A 138 -118.02 43.84 -72.70
C LEU A 138 -117.86 44.46 -74.10
N GLN A 139 -116.67 44.39 -74.68
CA GLN A 139 -116.43 44.84 -76.06
C GLN A 139 -117.22 44.00 -77.08
N GLN A 140 -117.26 42.67 -76.91
CA GLN A 140 -118.08 41.79 -77.75
C GLN A 140 -119.59 42.07 -77.60
N TYR A 141 -120.06 42.38 -76.38
CA TYR A 141 -121.45 42.77 -76.13
C TYR A 141 -121.80 44.11 -76.79
N ASN A 142 -120.93 45.11 -76.69
CA ASN A 142 -121.09 46.40 -77.37
C ASN A 142 -121.06 46.25 -78.91
N GLY A 143 -120.26 45.32 -79.44
CA GLY A 143 -120.26 44.97 -80.87
C GLY A 143 -121.59 44.38 -81.35
N LYS A 144 -122.25 43.54 -80.53
CA LYS A 144 -123.60 43.04 -80.82
C LYS A 144 -124.63 44.17 -80.84
N LEU A 145 -124.59 45.06 -79.85
CA LEU A 145 -125.46 46.25 -79.80
C LEU A 145 -125.29 47.15 -81.04
N HIS A 146 -124.05 47.34 -81.52
CA HIS A 146 -123.79 48.09 -82.75
C HIS A 146 -124.31 47.38 -84.01
N SER A 147 -124.23 46.05 -84.07
CA SER A 147 -124.81 45.26 -85.17
C SER A 147 -126.34 45.37 -85.20
N GLU A 148 -126.99 45.37 -84.05
CA GLU A 148 -128.45 45.55 -83.94
C GLU A 148 -128.86 46.97 -84.33
N LEU A 149 -128.07 47.98 -83.96
CA LEU A 149 -128.30 49.39 -84.32
C LEU A 149 -128.15 49.62 -85.84
N SER A 150 -127.16 48.97 -86.48
CA SER A 150 -126.98 48.99 -87.94
C SER A 150 -128.13 48.30 -88.69
N SER A 151 -128.70 47.22 -88.13
CA SER A 151 -129.87 46.53 -88.71
C SER A 151 -131.12 47.42 -88.70
N VAL A 152 -131.31 48.20 -87.64
CA VAL A 152 -132.44 49.14 -87.51
C VAL A 152 -132.25 50.36 -88.42
N GLU A 153 -131.01 50.84 -88.61
CA GLU A 153 -130.70 51.91 -89.57
C GLU A 153 -130.92 51.49 -91.04
N ASP A 154 -130.67 50.21 -91.38
CA ASP A 154 -130.92 49.68 -92.73
C ASP A 154 -132.42 49.46 -93.02
N GLU A 155 -133.23 49.14 -92.01
CA GLU A 155 -134.69 49.14 -92.11
C GLU A 155 -135.26 50.56 -92.26
N LEU A 156 -134.68 51.56 -91.58
CA LEU A 156 -135.08 52.97 -91.68
C LEU A 156 -134.81 53.55 -93.08
N LYS A 157 -133.65 53.23 -93.69
CA LYS A 157 -133.31 53.63 -95.07
C LYS A 157 -134.19 52.98 -96.13
N ARG A 158 -134.74 51.80 -95.86
CA ARG A 158 -135.67 51.09 -96.76
C ARG A 158 -137.06 51.76 -96.77
N VAL A 159 -137.49 52.32 -95.64
CA VAL A 159 -138.77 53.03 -95.48
C VAL A 159 -138.71 54.48 -95.99
N GLU A 160 -137.55 55.15 -95.97
CA GLU A 160 -137.38 56.50 -96.55
C GLU A 160 -137.34 56.51 -98.09
N LYS A 161 -137.01 55.38 -98.73
CA LYS A 161 -136.90 55.27 -100.20
C LYS A 161 -138.25 55.00 -100.90
N GLU A 162 -139.25 54.50 -100.19
CA GLU A 162 -140.60 54.23 -100.73
C GLU A 162 -141.56 55.44 -100.60
N LYS A 163 -141.14 56.52 -99.92
CA LYS A 163 -141.94 57.73 -99.65
C LYS A 163 -141.83 58.84 -100.71
N ALA A 164 -140.93 58.75 -101.69
CA ALA A 164 -140.50 59.91 -102.49
C ALA A 164 -140.92 59.96 -103.98
N THR A 165 -141.77 59.06 -104.51
CA THR A 165 -142.25 59.17 -105.90
C THR A 165 -143.69 58.66 -106.11
N ALA A 166 -144.56 59.53 -106.66
CA ALA A 166 -145.96 59.36 -107.10
C ALA A 166 -147.04 59.41 -105.98
N VAL A 167 -147.59 60.53 -105.49
CA VAL A 167 -148.12 61.81 -106.03
C VAL A 167 -149.46 61.69 -106.80
N GLU A 168 -150.45 62.49 -106.33
CA GLU A 168 -151.72 62.91 -106.95
C GLU A 168 -152.99 62.01 -106.85
N ASN A 169 -153.73 62.14 -105.73
CA ASN A 169 -155.15 62.59 -105.62
C ASN A 169 -155.91 62.01 -104.39
N ILE A 170 -156.30 62.91 -103.46
CA ILE A 170 -157.64 63.11 -102.82
C ILE A 170 -158.49 61.83 -102.52
N THR A 171 -159.08 61.50 -101.36
CA THR A 171 -159.44 62.15 -100.07
C THR A 171 -160.07 61.12 -99.08
N MET A 172 -160.17 61.52 -97.80
CA MET A 172 -161.15 61.17 -96.74
C MET A 172 -160.80 60.22 -95.57
N LEU A 173 -160.67 60.89 -94.41
CA LEU A 173 -161.20 60.62 -93.05
C LEU A 173 -160.56 59.59 -92.07
N ARG A 174 -159.90 60.20 -91.06
CA ARG A 174 -160.00 60.07 -89.57
C ARG A 174 -159.59 58.78 -88.83
N GLY A 175 -158.84 59.00 -87.72
CA GLY A 175 -159.11 58.34 -86.42
C GLY A 175 -157.93 57.97 -85.48
N GLN A 176 -157.53 58.91 -84.59
CA GLN A 176 -157.09 58.82 -83.16
C GLN A 176 -156.20 57.69 -82.51
N LEU A 177 -155.19 58.17 -81.72
CA LEU A 177 -154.64 57.77 -80.36
C LEU A 177 -153.78 56.46 -80.20
N THR A 178 -152.58 56.36 -79.55
CA THR A 178 -152.17 56.63 -78.13
C THR A 178 -150.64 56.33 -77.79
N LEU A 179 -149.99 57.16 -76.92
CA LEU A 179 -148.84 57.06 -75.91
C LEU A 179 -147.34 56.61 -76.15
N SER A 180 -146.32 57.44 -75.77
CA SER A 180 -145.44 57.38 -74.52
C SER A 180 -144.04 58.11 -74.57
N VAL A 181 -143.51 58.49 -73.37
CA VAL A 181 -142.12 58.77 -72.83
C VAL A 181 -141.47 60.19 -72.84
N SER A 182 -140.74 60.46 -71.73
CA SER A 182 -139.93 61.64 -71.33
C SER A 182 -138.44 61.29 -71.09
N SER A 183 -137.50 62.24 -71.32
CA SER A 183 -136.07 62.16 -70.96
C SER A 183 -135.37 63.53 -70.94
N GLN A 184 -134.52 63.75 -69.92
CA GLN A 184 -133.14 64.29 -69.95
C GLN A 184 -132.83 65.61 -69.17
N GLU A 185 -132.15 65.47 -68.01
CA GLU A 185 -131.13 66.42 -67.50
C GLU A 185 -130.43 65.88 -66.21
N GLU A 186 -129.32 65.13 -66.32
CA GLU A 186 -128.41 64.81 -65.18
C GLU A 186 -127.04 64.19 -65.63
N ALA A 187 -126.10 64.98 -66.19
CA ALA A 187 -124.85 64.40 -66.76
C ALA A 187 -123.53 65.19 -66.58
N ILE A 188 -123.41 66.16 -65.64
CA ILE A 188 -122.19 67.01 -65.56
C ILE A 188 -121.29 66.78 -64.32
N LYS A 189 -121.67 65.98 -63.30
CA LYS A 189 -120.86 65.83 -62.07
C LYS A 189 -119.85 64.66 -62.01
N GLN A 190 -119.76 63.78 -63.00
CA GLN A 190 -118.89 62.59 -62.95
C GLN A 190 -117.50 62.73 -63.61
N LYS A 191 -117.17 63.89 -64.22
CA LYS A 191 -115.93 64.05 -65.00
C LYS A 191 -114.68 64.38 -64.17
N ASP A 192 -114.81 65.05 -63.03
CA ASP A 192 -113.64 65.60 -62.31
C ASP A 192 -112.97 64.62 -61.31
N VAL A 193 -113.63 63.52 -60.93
CA VAL A 193 -113.07 62.56 -59.96
C VAL A 193 -112.07 61.59 -60.60
N LEU A 194 -112.27 61.22 -61.87
CA LEU A 194 -111.43 60.25 -62.59
C LEU A 194 -110.05 60.80 -63.01
N ALA A 195 -109.86 62.13 -63.02
CA ALA A 195 -108.56 62.73 -63.35
C ALA A 195 -107.55 62.67 -62.19
N SER A 196 -108.01 62.58 -60.93
CA SER A 196 -107.11 62.54 -59.75
C SER A 196 -106.53 61.13 -59.46
N GLU A 197 -107.28 60.07 -59.78
CA GLU A 197 -106.82 58.67 -59.63
C GLU A 197 -105.67 58.30 -60.57
N VAL A 198 -105.66 58.84 -61.79
CA VAL A 198 -104.60 58.58 -62.78
C VAL A 198 -103.25 59.23 -62.38
N ALA A 199 -103.28 60.32 -61.59
CA ALA A 199 -102.06 60.95 -61.09
C ALA A 199 -101.43 60.18 -59.92
N SER A 200 -102.25 59.62 -59.01
CA SER A 200 -101.79 58.80 -57.87
C SER A 200 -101.06 57.53 -58.33
N LEU A 201 -101.64 56.81 -59.30
CA LEU A 201 -101.09 55.55 -59.79
C LEU A 201 -99.77 55.71 -60.58
N ARG A 202 -99.51 56.89 -61.15
CA ARG A 202 -98.21 57.19 -61.78
C ARG A 202 -97.09 57.47 -60.76
N GLY A 203 -97.43 58.01 -59.59
CA GLY A 203 -96.47 58.23 -58.49
C GLY A 203 -96.01 56.93 -57.84
N GLU A 204 -96.94 56.01 -57.59
CA GLU A 204 -96.62 54.70 -57.01
C GLU A 204 -95.75 53.83 -57.94
N LEU A 205 -95.95 53.90 -59.26
CA LEU A 205 -95.13 53.17 -60.23
C LEU A 205 -93.68 53.66 -60.30
N GLN A 206 -93.44 54.95 -60.05
CA GLN A 206 -92.08 55.51 -60.04
C GLN A 206 -91.33 55.12 -58.76
N GLN A 207 -92.00 55.14 -57.61
CA GLN A 207 -91.42 54.74 -56.32
C GLN A 207 -90.95 53.27 -56.33
N VAL A 208 -91.74 52.37 -56.93
CA VAL A 208 -91.39 50.95 -57.06
C VAL A 208 -90.17 50.74 -57.97
N ARG A 209 -89.98 51.58 -59.00
CA ARG A 209 -88.80 51.49 -59.88
C ARG A 209 -87.53 51.96 -59.16
N ASP A 210 -87.63 53.05 -58.40
CA ASP A 210 -86.49 53.57 -57.65
C ASP A 210 -86.06 52.60 -56.52
N ASP A 211 -87.01 51.92 -55.87
CA ASP A 211 -86.71 50.87 -54.88
C ASP A 211 -86.06 49.62 -55.50
N ARG A 212 -86.46 49.22 -56.71
CA ARG A 212 -85.81 48.13 -57.45
C ARG A 212 -84.34 48.43 -57.70
N ASP A 213 -84.03 49.63 -58.19
CA ASP A 213 -82.67 50.01 -58.58
C ASP A 213 -81.76 50.16 -57.34
N ARG A 214 -82.32 50.57 -56.20
CA ARG A 214 -81.65 50.56 -54.89
C ARG A 214 -81.30 49.15 -54.41
N HIS A 215 -82.24 48.20 -54.49
CA HIS A 215 -81.99 46.81 -54.11
C HIS A 215 -80.98 46.11 -55.02
N LEU A 216 -81.01 46.41 -56.32
CA LEU A 216 -80.08 45.84 -57.29
C LEU A 216 -78.63 46.30 -57.01
N SER A 217 -78.46 47.54 -56.55
CA SER A 217 -77.16 48.06 -56.11
C SER A 217 -76.66 47.41 -54.82
N GLN A 218 -77.54 47.16 -53.83
CA GLN A 218 -77.18 46.45 -52.60
C GLN A 218 -76.73 45.00 -52.85
N VAL A 219 -77.43 44.28 -53.72
CA VAL A 219 -77.05 42.91 -54.10
C VAL A 219 -75.65 42.90 -54.73
N LYS A 220 -75.33 43.89 -55.57
CA LYS A 220 -74.03 43.97 -56.23
C LYS A 220 -72.88 44.20 -55.24
N THR A 221 -73.08 45.08 -54.25
CA THR A 221 -72.10 45.33 -53.18
C THR A 221 -71.87 44.09 -52.31
N LEU A 222 -72.95 43.45 -51.85
CA LEU A 222 -72.86 42.22 -51.04
C LEU A 222 -72.19 41.06 -51.79
N THR A 223 -72.42 40.96 -53.10
CA THR A 223 -71.77 39.94 -53.94
C THR A 223 -70.25 40.16 -54.01
N THR A 224 -69.80 41.41 -54.12
CA THR A 224 -68.36 41.72 -54.12
C THR A 224 -67.69 41.51 -52.76
N GLU A 225 -68.41 41.71 -51.65
CA GLU A 225 -67.88 41.44 -50.31
C GLU A 225 -67.77 39.93 -50.05
N LEU A 226 -68.77 39.13 -50.47
CA LEU A 226 -68.70 37.67 -50.39
C LEU A 226 -67.52 37.08 -51.18
N ALA A 227 -67.18 37.65 -52.33
CA ALA A 227 -66.02 37.22 -53.11
C ALA A 227 -64.69 37.45 -52.35
N LYS A 228 -64.53 38.60 -51.68
CA LYS A 228 -63.33 38.91 -50.88
C LYS A 228 -63.20 38.02 -49.65
N PHE A 229 -64.31 37.74 -48.95
CA PHE A 229 -64.29 36.84 -47.81
C PHE A 229 -63.93 35.42 -48.21
N LYS A 230 -64.40 34.95 -49.38
CA LYS A 230 -64.08 33.63 -49.92
C LYS A 230 -62.58 33.47 -50.22
N GLU A 231 -61.97 34.47 -50.85
CA GLU A 231 -60.53 34.48 -51.13
C GLU A 231 -59.70 34.52 -49.83
N SER A 232 -60.13 35.31 -48.83
CA SER A 232 -59.48 35.32 -47.52
C SER A 232 -59.60 34.00 -46.76
N THR A 233 -60.74 33.29 -46.87
CA THR A 233 -60.90 31.97 -46.23
C THR A 233 -60.06 30.91 -46.90
N GLU A 234 -59.91 30.97 -48.23
CA GLU A 234 -59.07 30.04 -48.98
C GLU A 234 -57.58 30.20 -48.59
N ASN A 235 -57.11 31.45 -48.47
CA ASN A 235 -55.76 31.74 -47.99
C ASN A 235 -55.53 31.26 -46.53
N SER A 236 -56.43 31.58 -45.59
CA SER A 236 -56.32 31.10 -44.21
C SER A 236 -56.38 29.57 -44.10
N CYS A 237 -57.15 28.89 -44.95
CA CYS A 237 -57.16 27.42 -45.01
C CYS A 237 -55.80 26.85 -45.43
N THR A 238 -55.15 27.41 -46.45
CA THR A 238 -53.80 26.96 -46.86
C THR A 238 -52.75 27.21 -45.78
N GLU A 239 -52.85 28.31 -45.04
CA GLU A 239 -51.98 28.62 -43.91
C GLU A 239 -52.18 27.62 -42.74
N LEU A 240 -53.43 27.23 -42.48
CA LEU A 240 -53.79 26.21 -41.50
C LEU A 240 -53.26 24.83 -41.89
N GLU A 241 -53.32 24.46 -43.16
CA GLU A 241 -52.76 23.19 -43.65
C GLU A 241 -51.23 23.16 -43.47
N ASN A 242 -50.55 24.26 -43.77
CA ASN A 242 -49.10 24.39 -43.57
C ASN A 242 -48.72 24.33 -42.09
N LEU A 243 -49.45 25.05 -41.21
CA LEU A 243 -49.21 25.01 -39.76
C LEU A 243 -49.54 23.63 -39.17
N THR A 244 -50.58 22.97 -39.66
CA THR A 244 -50.95 21.60 -39.24
C THR A 244 -49.87 20.60 -39.65
N SER A 245 -49.34 20.70 -40.87
CA SER A 245 -48.22 19.88 -41.34
C SER A 245 -46.99 20.08 -40.45
N LYS A 246 -46.65 21.32 -40.13
CA LYS A 246 -45.51 21.67 -39.29
C LYS A 246 -45.69 21.22 -37.83
N ALA A 247 -46.91 21.31 -37.30
CA ALA A 247 -47.26 20.80 -35.98
C ALA A 247 -47.10 19.28 -35.91
N ASN A 248 -47.58 18.54 -36.92
CA ASN A 248 -47.41 17.08 -37.01
C ASN A 248 -45.93 16.68 -37.11
N GLU A 249 -45.13 17.45 -37.86
CA GLU A 249 -43.69 17.19 -38.01
C GLU A 249 -42.93 17.43 -36.68
N LEU A 250 -43.29 18.48 -35.94
CA LEU A 250 -42.77 18.73 -34.59
C LEU A 250 -43.25 17.68 -33.60
N GLU A 251 -44.48 17.20 -33.72
CA GLU A 251 -45.01 16.14 -32.87
C GLU A 251 -44.27 14.81 -33.08
N ALA A 252 -43.97 14.45 -34.34
CA ALA A 252 -43.13 13.30 -34.65
C ALA A 252 -41.70 13.44 -34.10
N LYS A 253 -41.10 14.64 -34.19
CA LYS A 253 -39.79 14.94 -33.59
C LYS A 253 -39.83 14.83 -32.05
N CYS A 254 -40.85 15.38 -31.40
CA CYS A 254 -41.06 15.22 -29.96
C CYS A 254 -41.21 13.75 -29.58
N PHE A 255 -41.98 12.97 -30.34
CA PHE A 255 -42.16 11.54 -30.06
C PHE A 255 -40.83 10.76 -30.13
N LEU A 256 -40.00 11.04 -31.14
CA LEU A 256 -38.65 10.48 -31.24
C LEU A 256 -37.76 10.88 -30.06
N LYS A 257 -37.84 12.15 -29.62
CA LYS A 257 -37.07 12.64 -28.48
C LYS A 257 -37.52 12.04 -27.16
N VAL A 258 -38.83 11.87 -26.94
CA VAL A 258 -39.39 11.18 -25.78
C VAL A 258 -38.90 9.72 -25.72
N ASN A 259 -38.86 9.02 -26.84
CA ASN A 259 -38.32 7.66 -26.89
C ASN A 259 -36.80 7.62 -26.62
N GLN A 260 -36.04 8.61 -27.12
CA GLN A 260 -34.62 8.75 -26.77
C GLN A 260 -34.42 9.02 -25.27
N ILE A 261 -35.27 9.85 -24.66
CA ILE A 261 -35.23 10.14 -23.22
C ILE A 261 -35.52 8.88 -22.42
N LYS A 262 -36.57 8.14 -22.74
CA LYS A 262 -36.87 6.86 -22.06
C LYS A 262 -35.72 5.86 -22.14
N ALA A 263 -35.09 5.73 -23.31
CA ALA A 263 -33.93 4.85 -23.48
C ALA A 263 -32.70 5.34 -22.69
N LEU A 264 -32.54 6.66 -22.50
CA LEU A 264 -31.50 7.23 -21.65
C LEU A 264 -31.82 7.07 -20.16
N GLU A 265 -33.08 7.18 -19.75
CA GLU A 265 -33.54 6.93 -18.37
C GLU A 265 -33.30 5.48 -17.96
N GLU A 266 -33.57 4.49 -18.83
CA GLU A 266 -33.24 3.09 -18.56
C GLU A 266 -31.72 2.86 -18.41
N LYS A 267 -30.92 3.52 -19.26
CA LYS A 267 -29.45 3.48 -19.17
C LYS A 267 -28.94 4.16 -17.89
N LEU A 268 -29.57 5.26 -17.48
CA LEU A 268 -29.25 5.95 -16.22
C LEU A 268 -29.57 5.04 -15.03
N ALA A 269 -30.75 4.42 -14.99
CA ALA A 269 -31.15 3.52 -13.91
C ALA A 269 -30.23 2.27 -13.81
N THR A 270 -29.74 1.76 -14.95
CA THR A 270 -28.74 0.68 -14.94
C THR A 270 -27.37 1.15 -14.49
N ALA A 271 -26.96 2.37 -14.84
CA ALA A 271 -25.72 2.97 -14.35
C ALA A 271 -25.79 3.25 -12.84
N GLU A 272 -26.91 3.74 -12.32
CA GLU A 272 -27.14 3.97 -10.89
C GLU A 272 -27.06 2.67 -10.08
N LYS A 273 -27.68 1.58 -10.56
CA LYS A 273 -27.53 0.25 -9.93
C LYS A 273 -26.09 -0.23 -9.93
N LYS A 274 -25.35 -0.03 -11.03
CA LYS A 274 -23.92 -0.39 -11.08
C LYS A 274 -23.08 0.44 -10.12
N LEU A 275 -23.36 1.73 -10.01
CA LEU A 275 -22.72 2.62 -9.06
C LEU A 275 -22.96 2.15 -7.62
N GLN A 276 -24.21 1.81 -7.29
CA GLN A 276 -24.56 1.29 -5.96
C GLN A 276 -23.83 -0.01 -5.61
N VAL A 277 -23.71 -0.95 -6.56
CA VAL A 277 -22.92 -2.18 -6.37
C VAL A 277 -21.43 -1.87 -6.21
N SER A 278 -20.91 -0.91 -6.98
CA SER A 278 -19.53 -0.45 -6.87
C SER A 278 -19.25 0.20 -5.51
N ASP A 279 -20.18 1.00 -4.98
CA ASP A 279 -20.06 1.65 -3.67
C ASP A 279 -20.03 0.61 -2.54
N ILE A 280 -20.88 -0.42 -2.63
CA ILE A 280 -20.88 -1.55 -1.68
C ILE A 280 -19.54 -2.30 -1.73
N CYS A 281 -19.05 -2.62 -2.94
CA CYS A 281 -17.79 -3.31 -3.11
C CYS A 281 -16.60 -2.46 -2.60
N ALA A 282 -16.60 -1.16 -2.85
CA ALA A 282 -15.60 -0.24 -2.31
C ALA A 282 -15.64 -0.18 -0.77
N TYR A 283 -16.84 -0.21 -0.17
CA TYR A 283 -17.01 -0.28 1.28
C TYR A 283 -16.47 -1.59 1.87
N GLU A 284 -16.77 -2.74 1.24
CA GLU A 284 -16.22 -4.04 1.65
C GLU A 284 -14.69 -4.04 1.57
N THR A 285 -14.13 -3.57 0.45
CA THR A 285 -12.68 -3.51 0.26
C THR A 285 -12.02 -2.57 1.29
N ARG A 286 -12.67 -1.45 1.62
CA ARG A 286 -12.18 -0.51 2.65
C ARG A 286 -12.21 -1.11 4.04
N THR A 287 -13.26 -1.85 4.39
CA THR A 287 -13.34 -2.53 5.70
C THR A 287 -12.30 -3.66 5.81
N GLU A 288 -12.03 -4.40 4.74
CA GLU A 288 -10.90 -5.34 4.68
C GLU A 288 -9.55 -4.65 4.85
N PHE A 289 -9.32 -3.52 4.16
CA PHE A 289 -8.10 -2.74 4.31
C PHE A 289 -7.91 -2.19 5.73
N GLU A 290 -8.96 -1.67 6.36
CA GLU A 290 -8.93 -1.24 7.76
C GLU A 290 -8.65 -2.41 8.71
N GLY A 291 -9.17 -3.60 8.40
CA GLY A 291 -8.86 -4.84 9.12
C GLY A 291 -7.39 -5.23 8.99
N GLN A 292 -6.83 -5.18 7.78
CA GLN A 292 -5.42 -5.42 7.52
C GLN A 292 -4.52 -4.38 8.20
N GLN A 293 -4.89 -3.10 8.18
CA GLN A 293 -4.14 -2.03 8.84
C GLN A 293 -4.06 -2.25 10.36
N LYS A 294 -5.17 -2.62 11.00
CA LYS A 294 -5.18 -3.00 12.42
C LYS A 294 -4.30 -4.22 12.71
N PHE A 295 -4.29 -5.20 11.82
CA PHE A 295 -3.43 -6.38 11.95
C PHE A 295 -1.95 -6.02 11.82
N VAL A 296 -1.59 -5.14 10.88
CA VAL A 296 -0.21 -4.63 10.74
C VAL A 296 0.22 -3.89 12.00
N SER A 297 -0.61 -2.98 12.54
CA SER A 297 -0.27 -2.27 13.78
C SER A 297 -0.10 -3.21 14.99
N GLU A 298 -0.89 -4.28 15.08
CA GLU A 298 -0.70 -5.29 16.13
C GLU A 298 0.59 -6.11 15.93
N LEU A 299 0.96 -6.43 14.68
CA LEU A 299 2.23 -7.09 14.37
C LEU A 299 3.43 -6.19 14.69
N GLU A 300 3.38 -4.90 14.36
CA GLU A 300 4.41 -3.92 14.71
C GLU A 300 4.59 -3.81 16.21
N ARG A 301 3.49 -3.77 16.97
CA ARG A 301 3.52 -3.76 18.44
C ARG A 301 4.17 -5.03 19.00
N ARG A 302 3.81 -6.20 18.47
CA ARG A 302 4.39 -7.49 18.87
C ARG A 302 5.88 -7.60 18.52
N LEU A 303 6.29 -7.03 17.39
CA LEU A 303 7.69 -6.98 16.98
C LEU A 303 8.50 -6.11 17.96
N ALA A 304 8.02 -4.91 18.28
CA ALA A 304 8.66 -4.01 19.24
C ALA A 304 8.79 -4.66 20.64
N ASP A 305 7.74 -5.33 21.11
CA ASP A 305 7.77 -6.07 22.38
C ASP A 305 8.80 -7.22 22.36
N ALA A 306 8.94 -7.92 21.24
CA ALA A 306 9.91 -9.00 21.08
C ALA A 306 11.35 -8.48 21.03
N GLU A 307 11.60 -7.40 20.29
CA GLU A 307 12.91 -6.73 20.22
C GLU A 307 13.35 -6.22 21.60
N TYR A 308 12.45 -5.58 22.34
CA TYR A 308 12.73 -5.13 23.71
C TYR A 308 13.11 -6.29 24.63
N LYS A 309 12.36 -7.41 24.58
CA LYS A 309 12.68 -8.61 25.37
C LYS A 309 14.02 -9.22 24.99
N LEU A 310 14.42 -9.16 23.73
CA LEU A 310 15.70 -9.68 23.25
C LEU A 310 16.86 -8.85 23.81
N ILE A 311 16.76 -7.51 23.78
CA ILE A 311 17.76 -6.60 24.33
C ILE A 311 17.90 -6.79 25.86
N GLU A 312 16.78 -6.80 26.59
CA GLU A 312 16.79 -7.04 28.04
C GLU A 312 17.30 -8.44 28.39
N GLY A 313 16.93 -9.44 27.59
CA GLY A 313 17.44 -10.81 27.70
C GLY A 313 18.96 -10.88 27.53
N GLU A 314 19.52 -10.18 26.55
CA GLU A 314 20.97 -10.13 26.33
C GLU A 314 21.70 -9.43 27.49
N ARG A 315 21.13 -8.33 28.00
CA ARG A 315 21.65 -7.61 29.17
C ARG A 315 21.67 -8.52 30.40
N LEU A 316 20.58 -9.25 30.64
CA LEU A 316 20.47 -10.18 31.75
C LEU A 316 21.42 -11.37 31.58
N ARG A 317 21.55 -11.93 30.36
CA ARG A 317 22.53 -12.99 30.04
C ARG A 317 23.94 -12.53 30.40
N LYS A 318 24.36 -11.35 29.94
CA LYS A 318 25.68 -10.77 30.25
C LYS A 318 25.88 -10.66 31.76
N LYS A 319 24.89 -10.13 32.50
CA LYS A 319 24.97 -10.01 33.96
C LYS A 319 25.11 -11.37 34.66
N LEU A 320 24.21 -12.31 34.36
CA LEU A 320 24.20 -13.65 34.95
C LEU A 320 25.48 -14.43 34.62
N HIS A 321 25.95 -14.35 33.37
CA HIS A 321 27.19 -14.98 32.92
C HIS A 321 28.39 -14.51 33.74
N ASN A 322 28.47 -13.21 34.01
CA ASN A 322 29.55 -12.66 34.83
C ASN A 322 29.44 -13.08 36.29
N THR A 323 28.24 -13.01 36.88
CA THR A 323 28.03 -13.49 38.25
C THR A 323 28.39 -14.98 38.41
N ILE A 324 28.02 -15.83 37.44
CA ILE A 324 28.40 -17.26 37.45
C ILE A 324 29.91 -17.43 37.42
N LEU A 325 30.62 -16.63 36.60
CA LEU A 325 32.07 -16.73 36.48
C LEU A 325 32.81 -16.17 37.70
N GLU A 326 32.30 -15.10 38.32
CA GLU A 326 32.81 -14.58 39.59
C GLU A 326 32.64 -15.59 40.72
N LEU A 327 31.47 -16.24 40.80
CA LEU A 327 31.21 -17.31 41.77
C LEU A 327 32.11 -18.54 41.57
N LYS A 328 32.62 -18.76 40.36
CA LYS A 328 33.57 -19.84 40.06
C LYS A 328 35.03 -19.46 40.37
N GLY A 329 35.32 -18.22 40.75
CA GLY A 329 36.68 -17.75 41.03
C GLY A 329 37.41 -17.20 39.79
N ASN A 330 38.31 -16.24 40.06
CA ASN A 330 39.02 -15.47 39.03
C ASN A 330 40.24 -16.20 38.45
N ILE A 331 40.85 -17.09 39.23
CA ILE A 331 41.79 -18.09 38.74
C ILE A 331 41.09 -19.44 38.79
N ARG A 332 41.10 -20.15 37.67
CA ARG A 332 40.71 -21.55 37.60
C ARG A 332 41.87 -22.41 37.12
N VAL A 333 41.87 -23.67 37.53
CA VAL A 333 42.87 -24.65 37.17
C VAL A 333 42.20 -25.89 36.61
N PHE A 334 42.51 -26.21 35.36
CA PHE A 334 42.08 -27.43 34.69
C PHE A 334 43.26 -28.38 34.51
N CYS A 335 43.12 -29.62 34.97
CA CYS A 335 44.10 -30.66 34.75
C CYS A 335 43.72 -31.48 33.52
N ARG A 336 44.64 -31.69 32.59
CA ARG A 336 44.43 -32.51 31.40
C ARG A 336 45.51 -33.58 31.30
N VAL A 337 45.10 -34.84 31.41
CA VAL A 337 45.97 -35.99 31.17
C VAL A 337 45.82 -36.40 29.72
N ARG A 338 46.93 -36.50 28.98
CA ARG A 338 46.88 -36.95 27.58
C ARG A 338 46.81 -38.49 27.48
N PRO A 339 46.40 -39.04 26.33
CA PRO A 339 46.59 -40.46 26.01
C PRO A 339 48.05 -40.90 26.08
N LEU A 340 48.25 -42.19 26.33
CA LEU A 340 49.54 -42.87 26.11
C LEU A 340 49.86 -42.85 24.62
N LEU A 341 51.09 -42.46 24.28
CA LEU A 341 51.55 -42.47 22.90
C LEU A 341 52.01 -43.89 22.51
N PRO A 342 51.93 -44.28 21.22
CA PRO A 342 52.32 -45.62 20.77
C PRO A 342 53.76 -46.02 21.12
N ASP A 343 54.66 -45.05 21.20
CA ASP A 343 56.09 -45.24 21.49
C ASP A 343 56.40 -45.35 23.00
N GLU A 344 55.39 -45.15 23.86
CA GLU A 344 55.55 -45.21 25.32
C GLU A 344 55.27 -46.64 25.81
N SER A 345 56.28 -47.27 26.42
CA SER A 345 56.18 -48.63 26.91
C SER A 345 55.13 -48.74 28.02
N CYS A 346 54.10 -49.56 27.78
CA CYS A 346 53.19 -50.03 28.82
C CYS A 346 53.95 -51.00 29.74
N SER A 347 54.73 -50.47 30.68
CA SER A 347 55.32 -51.28 31.74
C SER A 347 54.19 -51.87 32.59
N THR A 348 54.29 -53.16 32.90
CA THR A 348 53.33 -54.02 33.60
C THR A 348 53.00 -53.64 35.05
N GLU A 349 53.37 -52.43 35.49
CA GLU A 349 53.07 -51.87 36.80
C GLU A 349 51.81 -50.98 36.69
N GLY A 350 50.88 -51.14 37.63
CA GLY A 350 49.49 -50.66 37.52
C GLY A 350 49.29 -49.17 37.17
N LYS A 351 48.03 -48.80 36.88
CA LYS A 351 47.62 -47.43 36.53
C LYS A 351 48.24 -46.39 37.50
N ILE A 352 49.21 -45.63 37.01
CA ILE A 352 49.92 -44.55 37.73
C ILE A 352 48.95 -43.48 38.22
N PHE A 353 47.96 -43.18 37.38
CA PHE A 353 46.90 -42.22 37.65
C PHE A 353 45.60 -42.94 37.95
N SER A 354 44.95 -42.57 39.04
CA SER A 354 43.58 -43.00 39.34
C SER A 354 42.67 -41.79 39.53
N TYR A 355 41.44 -41.90 39.03
CA TYR A 355 40.44 -40.85 39.11
C TYR A 355 39.40 -41.25 40.16
N PRO A 356 39.27 -40.53 41.28
CA PRO A 356 38.34 -40.89 42.34
C PRO A 356 36.88 -40.73 41.88
N THR A 357 36.09 -41.80 42.03
CA THR A 357 34.66 -41.85 41.66
C THR A 357 33.71 -41.39 42.78
N SER A 358 34.23 -40.91 43.91
CA SER A 358 33.38 -40.43 45.00
C SER A 358 32.55 -39.22 44.53
N MET A 359 31.34 -39.08 45.08
CA MET A 359 30.35 -38.10 44.59
C MET A 359 30.83 -36.64 44.68
N GLU A 360 31.79 -36.35 45.56
CA GLU A 360 32.34 -35.00 45.80
C GLU A 360 33.52 -34.65 44.89
N THR A 361 34.39 -35.62 44.54
CA THR A 361 35.60 -35.40 43.72
C THR A 361 35.47 -35.91 42.28
N SER A 362 34.34 -36.51 41.91
CA SER A 362 34.10 -36.98 40.54
C SER A 362 34.24 -35.84 39.51
N GLY A 363 35.19 -35.99 38.58
CA GLY A 363 35.53 -35.00 37.55
C GLY A 363 36.40 -33.83 38.04
N ARG A 364 36.85 -33.83 39.30
CA ARG A 364 37.67 -32.78 39.93
C ARG A 364 38.93 -33.31 40.62
N GLY A 365 38.95 -34.59 40.99
CA GLY A 365 40.09 -35.22 41.65
C GLY A 365 41.00 -35.97 40.68
N ILE A 366 42.28 -36.00 40.99
CA ILE A 366 43.30 -36.85 40.36
C ILE A 366 44.26 -37.36 41.43
N ASP A 367 44.51 -38.66 41.41
CA ASP A 367 45.47 -39.30 42.30
C ASP A 367 46.67 -39.79 41.49
N LEU A 368 47.87 -39.47 41.95
CA LEU A 368 49.14 -39.94 41.40
C LEU A 368 49.82 -40.88 42.40
N ALA A 369 50.18 -42.08 41.95
CA ALA A 369 50.96 -43.03 42.72
C ALA A 369 52.45 -42.93 42.36
N GLN A 370 53.32 -42.72 43.35
CA GLN A 370 54.76 -42.74 43.20
C GLN A 370 55.39 -43.53 44.35
N ASN A 371 56.20 -44.56 44.05
CA ASN A 371 56.91 -45.38 45.03
C ASN A 371 55.99 -45.93 46.15
N GLY A 372 54.74 -46.29 45.83
CA GLY A 372 53.74 -46.77 46.80
C GLY A 372 53.03 -45.67 47.61
N GLN A 373 53.44 -44.40 47.50
CA GLN A 373 52.75 -43.26 48.10
C GLN A 373 51.70 -42.70 47.13
N LYS A 374 50.46 -42.53 47.62
CA LYS A 374 49.36 -41.93 46.87
C LYS A 374 49.27 -40.42 47.17
N HIS A 375 49.33 -39.59 46.14
CA HIS A 375 49.15 -38.15 46.22
C HIS A 375 47.84 -37.74 45.54
N SER A 376 46.89 -37.22 46.32
CA SER A 376 45.59 -36.76 45.83
C SER A 376 45.57 -35.25 45.60
N PHE A 377 45.05 -34.83 44.46
CA PHE A 377 44.89 -33.43 44.08
C PHE A 377 43.46 -33.15 43.63
N THR A 378 42.97 -31.93 43.89
CA THR A 378 41.64 -31.47 43.47
C THR A 378 41.76 -30.15 42.71
N PHE A 379 41.07 -30.07 41.58
CA PHE A 379 41.05 -28.94 40.66
C PHE A 379 39.61 -28.59 40.27
N ASP A 380 39.41 -27.48 39.55
CA ASP A 380 38.08 -27.10 39.04
C ASP A 380 37.52 -28.14 38.06
N LYS A 381 38.40 -28.72 37.24
CA LYS A 381 38.07 -29.79 36.29
C LYS A 381 39.30 -30.66 36.03
N VAL A 382 39.09 -31.98 35.95
CA VAL A 382 40.09 -32.96 35.50
C VAL A 382 39.57 -33.65 34.25
N PHE A 383 40.31 -33.52 33.16
CA PHE A 383 40.10 -34.21 31.90
C PHE A 383 40.95 -35.49 31.85
N THR A 384 40.29 -36.62 31.67
CA THR A 384 40.92 -37.92 31.51
C THR A 384 41.48 -38.09 30.09
N PRO A 385 42.30 -39.12 29.82
CA PRO A 385 42.88 -39.37 28.50
C PRO A 385 41.85 -39.47 27.37
N GLU A 386 40.62 -39.89 27.68
CA GLU A 386 39.53 -40.05 26.73
C GLU A 386 38.89 -38.71 26.31
N ALA A 387 39.20 -37.62 27.03
CA ALA A 387 38.57 -36.33 26.79
C ALA A 387 38.98 -35.71 25.45
N SER A 388 37.98 -35.43 24.61
CA SER A 388 38.20 -34.85 23.28
C SER A 388 38.57 -33.36 23.33
N GLN A 389 39.07 -32.82 22.22
CA GLN A 389 39.34 -31.38 22.11
C GLN A 389 38.06 -30.54 22.23
N GLU A 390 36.94 -31.07 21.76
CA GLU A 390 35.65 -30.41 21.84
C GLU A 390 35.14 -30.33 23.28
N GLU A 391 35.21 -31.45 24.03
CA GLU A 391 34.81 -31.48 25.44
C GLU A 391 35.62 -30.49 26.29
N VAL A 392 36.92 -30.39 26.03
CA VAL A 392 37.80 -29.41 26.68
C VAL A 392 37.39 -27.99 26.31
N PHE A 393 37.06 -27.73 25.04
CA PHE A 393 36.65 -26.42 24.57
C PHE A 393 35.29 -25.97 25.13
N VAL A 394 34.32 -26.88 25.28
CA VAL A 394 32.99 -26.57 25.83
C VAL A 394 33.09 -25.88 27.19
N GLU A 395 33.99 -26.34 28.08
CA GLU A 395 34.22 -25.73 29.40
C GLU A 395 34.85 -24.32 29.33
N ILE A 396 35.55 -24.01 28.24
CA ILE A 396 36.27 -22.75 28.01
C ILE A 396 35.45 -21.75 27.21
N SER A 397 34.47 -22.21 26.43
CA SER A 397 33.60 -21.38 25.59
C SER A 397 33.03 -20.16 26.33
N GLN A 398 32.73 -20.31 27.62
CA GLN A 398 32.24 -19.26 28.51
C GLN A 398 33.26 -18.15 28.78
N LEU A 399 34.55 -18.49 28.84
CA LEU A 399 35.65 -17.52 28.94
C LEU A 399 35.82 -16.77 27.63
N VAL A 400 35.76 -17.47 26.50
CA VAL A 400 35.82 -16.84 25.17
C VAL A 400 34.68 -15.83 25.01
N GLN A 401 33.48 -16.20 25.43
CA GLN A 401 32.34 -15.28 25.45
C GLN A 401 32.57 -14.06 26.38
N SER A 402 33.27 -14.24 27.50
CA SER A 402 33.61 -13.11 28.38
C SER A 402 34.53 -12.12 27.69
N ALA A 403 35.45 -12.58 26.85
CA ALA A 403 36.31 -11.69 26.07
C ALA A 403 35.46 -10.84 25.11
N LEU A 404 34.48 -11.43 24.42
CA LEU A 404 33.51 -10.70 23.60
C LEU A 404 32.67 -9.70 24.40
N ASP A 405 32.26 -10.06 25.62
CA ASP A 405 31.45 -9.20 26.49
C ASP A 405 32.26 -8.00 27.07
N GLY A 406 33.57 -7.90 26.78
CA GLY A 406 34.44 -6.78 27.18
C GLY A 406 35.32 -7.03 28.40
N TYR A 407 35.63 -8.31 28.69
CA TYR A 407 36.55 -8.69 29.77
C TYR A 407 37.92 -9.07 29.23
N LYS A 408 38.91 -8.97 30.11
CA LYS A 408 40.24 -9.55 29.88
C LYS A 408 40.22 -11.01 30.29
N VAL A 409 40.72 -11.85 29.42
CA VAL A 409 40.76 -13.30 29.59
C VAL A 409 42.16 -13.79 29.28
N CYS A 410 42.70 -14.61 30.16
CA CYS A 410 44.02 -15.19 30.00
C CYS A 410 43.96 -16.69 30.21
N ILE A 411 44.33 -17.47 29.20
CA ILE A 411 44.39 -18.92 29.27
C ILE A 411 45.80 -19.35 28.93
N PHE A 412 46.44 -20.11 29.82
CA PHE A 412 47.80 -20.59 29.59
C PHE A 412 47.92 -22.09 29.88
N ALA A 413 48.73 -22.78 29.08
CA ALA A 413 49.03 -24.19 29.21
C ALA A 413 50.41 -24.38 29.84
N TYR A 414 50.48 -25.19 30.89
CA TYR A 414 51.66 -25.46 31.70
C TYR A 414 51.90 -26.96 31.83
N GLY A 415 53.17 -27.36 31.88
CA GLY A 415 53.59 -28.75 32.08
C GLY A 415 54.91 -29.06 31.37
N GLN A 416 55.43 -30.26 31.56
CA GLN A 416 56.67 -30.69 30.93
C GLN A 416 56.56 -30.76 29.39
N THR A 417 57.68 -30.78 28.71
CA THR A 417 57.75 -31.12 27.29
C THR A 417 57.12 -32.49 27.03
N GLY A 418 56.34 -32.58 25.94
CA GLY A 418 55.60 -33.80 25.59
C GLY A 418 54.32 -34.06 26.38
N SER A 419 53.90 -33.20 27.32
CA SER A 419 52.66 -33.42 28.09
C SER A 419 51.36 -33.03 27.38
N GLY A 420 51.45 -32.41 26.19
CA GLY A 420 50.27 -32.03 25.39
C GLY A 420 49.84 -30.56 25.48
N LYS A 421 50.72 -29.65 25.90
CA LYS A 421 50.45 -28.18 25.94
C LYS A 421 50.06 -27.62 24.56
N THR A 422 50.94 -27.77 23.57
CA THR A 422 50.70 -27.33 22.19
C THR A 422 49.51 -28.04 21.55
N TYR A 423 49.31 -29.34 21.84
CA TYR A 423 48.10 -30.05 21.40
C TYR A 423 46.84 -29.43 22.00
N THR A 424 46.86 -29.00 23.26
CA THR A 424 45.72 -28.29 23.86
C THR A 424 45.49 -26.95 23.17
N MET A 425 46.52 -26.12 23.02
CA MET A 425 46.37 -24.76 22.49
C MET A 425 46.09 -24.69 20.99
N MET A 426 46.84 -25.43 20.17
CA MET A 426 46.75 -25.40 18.71
C MET A 426 46.03 -26.62 18.13
N GLY A 427 46.21 -27.79 18.74
CA GLY A 427 45.72 -29.05 18.19
C GLY A 427 46.63 -29.61 17.11
N ARG A 428 46.11 -30.58 16.36
CA ARG A 428 46.85 -31.19 15.25
C ARG A 428 46.54 -30.47 13.93
N PRO A 429 47.55 -29.89 13.24
CA PRO A 429 47.33 -29.26 11.95
C PRO A 429 46.74 -30.23 10.92
N GLY A 430 45.78 -29.77 10.13
CA GLY A 430 45.15 -30.57 9.07
C GLY A 430 44.02 -31.50 9.52
N HIS A 431 43.75 -31.62 10.83
CA HIS A 431 42.67 -32.46 11.36
C HIS A 431 41.58 -31.58 12.01
N PRO A 432 40.41 -31.39 11.36
CA PRO A 432 39.37 -30.48 11.86
C PRO A 432 38.83 -30.83 13.25
N GLU A 433 38.69 -32.12 13.56
CA GLU A 433 38.18 -32.61 14.84
C GLU A 433 39.19 -32.40 15.99
N GLU A 434 40.48 -32.37 15.66
CA GLU A 434 41.58 -32.22 16.64
C GLU A 434 42.05 -30.78 16.82
N LYS A 435 41.31 -29.79 16.29
CA LYS A 435 41.57 -28.36 16.52
C LYS A 435 41.64 -28.05 18.02
N GLY A 436 42.68 -27.33 18.42
CA GLY A 436 42.87 -26.91 19.82
C GLY A 436 42.05 -25.68 20.20
N LEU A 437 42.41 -25.05 21.32
CA LEU A 437 41.70 -23.91 21.88
C LEU A 437 41.71 -22.68 20.97
N ILE A 438 42.88 -22.28 20.45
CA ILE A 438 43.03 -21.07 19.62
C ILE A 438 42.10 -21.11 18.40
N PRO A 439 42.15 -22.12 17.51
CA PRO A 439 41.28 -22.16 16.33
C PRO A 439 39.80 -22.23 16.71
N ARG A 440 39.41 -23.01 17.73
CA ARG A 440 38.00 -23.11 18.17
C ARG A 440 37.48 -21.81 18.79
N SER A 441 38.31 -21.11 19.58
CA SER A 441 37.98 -19.80 20.15
C SER A 441 37.68 -18.79 19.05
N LEU A 442 38.49 -18.79 17.98
CA LEU A 442 38.29 -17.89 16.84
C LEU A 442 37.01 -18.20 16.09
N GLU A 443 36.73 -19.48 15.82
CA GLU A 443 35.47 -19.90 15.20
C GLU A 443 34.25 -19.44 16.00
N GLN A 444 34.25 -19.65 17.32
CA GLN A 444 33.18 -19.16 18.19
C GLN A 444 33.07 -17.62 18.12
N ILE A 445 34.19 -16.90 18.20
CA ILE A 445 34.20 -15.43 18.20
C ILE A 445 33.61 -14.85 16.91
N PHE A 446 34.01 -15.37 15.76
CA PHE A 446 33.50 -14.90 14.47
C PHE A 446 32.04 -15.33 14.25
N GLN A 447 31.61 -16.49 14.76
CA GLN A 447 30.21 -16.91 14.73
C GLN A 447 29.33 -15.99 15.58
N THR A 448 29.75 -15.67 16.81
CA THR A 448 29.02 -14.73 17.68
C THR A 448 29.02 -13.31 17.12
N LYS A 449 30.11 -12.87 16.47
CA LYS A 449 30.14 -11.59 15.74
C LYS A 449 29.02 -11.52 14.69
N GLN A 450 28.80 -12.59 13.92
CA GLN A 450 27.74 -12.63 12.90
C GLN A 450 26.34 -12.64 13.53
N SER A 451 26.12 -13.41 14.60
CA SER A 451 24.80 -13.48 15.25
C SER A 451 24.39 -12.18 15.96
N GLN A 452 25.36 -11.36 16.37
CA GLN A 452 25.10 -10.07 17.04
C GLN A 452 25.01 -8.87 16.08
N GLN A 453 25.34 -9.02 14.80
CA GLN A 453 25.22 -7.94 13.81
C GLN A 453 23.77 -7.41 13.67
N PRO A 454 22.72 -8.26 13.58
CA PRO A 454 21.33 -7.79 13.52
C PRO A 454 20.90 -6.99 14.76
N GLN A 455 21.60 -7.18 15.89
CA GLN A 455 21.35 -6.48 17.16
C GLN A 455 22.11 -5.14 17.25
N GLY A 456 22.73 -4.69 16.16
CA GLY A 456 23.44 -3.41 16.07
C GLY A 456 24.90 -3.43 16.53
N TRP A 457 25.48 -4.60 16.85
CA TRP A 457 26.88 -4.71 17.24
C TRP A 457 27.82 -4.77 16.04
N LYS A 458 28.82 -3.89 16.01
CA LYS A 458 29.96 -3.90 15.08
C LYS A 458 31.24 -4.21 15.85
N TYR A 459 31.98 -5.22 15.38
CA TYR A 459 33.22 -5.67 16.02
C TYR A 459 34.44 -5.52 15.10
N GLU A 460 35.47 -4.87 15.63
CA GLU A 460 36.81 -4.79 15.08
C GLU A 460 37.75 -5.66 15.92
N MET A 461 38.64 -6.40 15.26
CA MET A 461 39.49 -7.40 15.91
C MET A 461 40.92 -7.26 15.43
N GLN A 462 41.86 -7.35 16.36
CA GLN A 462 43.29 -7.23 16.09
C GLN A 462 44.04 -8.39 16.70
N VAL A 463 44.97 -8.98 15.95
CA VAL A 463 45.78 -10.11 16.38
C VAL A 463 47.25 -9.72 16.47
N SER A 464 47.92 -10.19 17.52
CA SER A 464 49.37 -10.16 17.63
C SER A 464 49.89 -11.51 18.17
N MET A 465 51.03 -11.96 17.65
CA MET A 465 51.66 -13.21 18.07
C MET A 465 53.13 -12.97 18.36
N LEU A 466 53.57 -13.34 19.57
CA LEU A 466 54.96 -13.19 19.97
C LEU A 466 55.50 -14.47 20.62
N GLU A 467 56.82 -14.57 20.61
CA GLU A 467 57.59 -15.60 21.30
C GLU A 467 58.49 -14.93 22.35
N ILE A 468 58.53 -15.49 23.56
CA ILE A 468 59.54 -15.16 24.57
C ILE A 468 60.54 -16.31 24.63
N TYR A 469 61.76 -16.04 24.18
CA TYR A 469 62.86 -17.00 24.19
C TYR A 469 64.09 -16.34 24.81
N ASN A 470 64.68 -16.97 25.84
CA ASN A 470 65.83 -16.45 26.55
C ASN A 470 65.66 -14.98 27.03
N GLU A 471 64.52 -14.68 27.66
CA GLU A 471 64.12 -13.34 28.13
C GLU A 471 64.10 -12.25 27.03
N THR A 472 64.08 -12.65 25.76
CA THR A 472 63.98 -11.77 24.59
C THR A 472 62.65 -12.02 23.88
N ILE A 473 61.97 -10.94 23.48
CA ILE A 473 60.71 -11.01 22.73
C ILE A 473 61.03 -11.04 21.24
N ARG A 474 60.35 -11.92 20.51
CA ARG A 474 60.40 -12.01 19.04
C ARG A 474 58.98 -11.91 18.48
N ASP A 475 58.84 -11.12 17.44
CA ASP A 475 57.60 -11.04 16.66
C ASP A 475 57.52 -12.21 15.66
N LEU A 476 56.43 -12.98 15.72
CA LEU A 476 56.25 -14.18 14.89
C LEU A 476 55.56 -13.91 13.55
N ILE A 477 54.94 -12.74 13.38
CA ILE A 477 54.16 -12.37 12.19
C ILE A 477 54.74 -11.17 11.43
N SER A 478 55.94 -10.71 11.81
CA SER A 478 56.62 -9.63 11.09
C SER A 478 57.05 -10.09 9.68
N THR A 479 56.67 -9.31 8.67
CA THR A 479 56.97 -9.57 7.25
C THR A 479 58.40 -9.19 6.84
N ASN A 480 59.04 -8.26 7.54
CA ASN A 480 60.42 -7.82 7.29
C ASN A 480 61.39 -8.53 8.22
N ARG A 481 61.74 -9.78 7.88
CA ARG A 481 62.86 -10.50 8.50
C ARG A 481 64.18 -10.08 7.82
N SER A 482 64.61 -8.85 8.03
CA SER A 482 66.01 -8.50 7.73
C SER A 482 66.88 -9.28 8.71
N SER A 483 67.81 -10.09 8.22
CA SER A 483 68.74 -10.95 8.95
C SER A 483 69.77 -10.18 9.82
N SER A 484 69.46 -8.95 10.23
CA SER A 484 70.31 -8.02 10.98
C SER A 484 69.60 -7.50 12.24
N ASP A 485 68.82 -8.33 12.93
CA ASP A 485 68.15 -7.95 14.19
C ASP A 485 69.01 -8.21 15.43
N ALA A 486 70.29 -8.56 15.22
CA ALA A 486 71.32 -8.51 16.23
C ALA A 486 72.44 -7.58 15.74
N THR A 487 72.50 -6.40 16.35
CA THR A 487 73.57 -5.38 16.25
C THR A 487 73.75 -4.67 14.90
N ARG A 488 73.38 -3.37 14.90
CA ARG A 488 73.80 -2.31 13.95
C ARG A 488 73.60 -2.63 12.46
N THR A 489 72.48 -2.15 11.90
CA THR A 489 72.43 -1.79 10.48
C THR A 489 73.49 -0.74 10.19
N GLU A 490 74.25 -0.91 9.11
CA GLU A 490 75.32 0.01 8.66
C GLU A 490 74.81 1.43 8.34
N ASN A 491 73.49 1.67 8.40
CA ASN A 491 72.82 2.93 8.08
C ASN A 491 72.15 3.64 9.28
N GLY A 492 72.61 3.43 10.52
CA GLY A 492 72.27 4.32 11.65
C GLY A 492 70.82 4.34 12.14
N THR A 493 69.91 3.54 11.58
CA THR A 493 68.54 3.35 12.10
C THR A 493 68.56 2.36 13.28
N PRO A 494 67.99 2.70 14.46
CA PRO A 494 67.89 1.76 15.56
C PRO A 494 67.03 0.55 15.15
N GLY A 495 67.51 -0.66 15.44
CA GLY A 495 66.73 -1.90 15.25
C GLY A 495 65.47 -1.90 16.11
N LYS A 496 64.49 -2.74 15.76
CA LYS A 496 63.20 -2.82 16.48
C LYS A 496 63.45 -3.20 17.94
N GLN A 497 62.82 -2.49 18.89
CA GLN A 497 63.00 -2.77 20.32
C GLN A 497 61.65 -3.12 20.97
N TYR A 498 61.44 -4.41 21.21
CA TYR A 498 60.23 -4.93 21.83
C TYR A 498 60.22 -4.68 23.36
N THR A 499 59.57 -3.60 23.79
CA THR A 499 59.45 -3.19 25.19
C THR A 499 58.01 -3.30 25.66
N ILE A 500 57.79 -4.01 26.78
CA ILE A 500 56.48 -4.16 27.41
C ILE A 500 56.11 -2.86 28.13
N LYS A 501 54.91 -2.35 27.88
CA LYS A 501 54.31 -1.20 28.55
C LYS A 501 52.89 -1.56 29.00
N HIS A 502 52.46 -1.03 30.14
CA HIS A 502 51.08 -1.15 30.61
C HIS A 502 50.42 0.23 30.58
N ASP A 503 49.21 0.31 30.04
CA ASP A 503 48.41 1.54 30.06
C ASP A 503 47.66 1.72 31.40
N ALA A 504 47.07 2.91 31.59
CA ALA A 504 46.30 3.23 32.80
C ALA A 504 45.02 2.38 32.94
N ASN A 505 44.54 1.79 31.84
CA ASN A 505 43.40 0.88 31.81
C ASN A 505 43.84 -0.58 32.08
N GLY A 506 45.12 -0.82 32.37
CA GLY A 506 45.70 -2.13 32.60
C GLY A 506 45.80 -3.01 31.34
N ASN A 507 45.82 -2.46 30.14
CA ASN A 507 46.15 -3.22 28.93
C ASN A 507 47.67 -3.26 28.76
N THR A 508 48.19 -4.44 28.38
CA THR A 508 49.59 -4.59 28.00
C THR A 508 49.76 -4.29 26.52
N GLN A 509 50.76 -3.48 26.17
CA GLN A 509 51.23 -3.28 24.81
C GLN A 509 52.73 -3.55 24.72
N VAL A 510 53.19 -4.04 23.58
CA VAL A 510 54.61 -4.26 23.31
C VAL A 510 54.99 -3.34 22.16
N SER A 511 55.99 -2.48 22.36
CA SER A 511 56.45 -1.56 21.30
C SER A 511 56.98 -2.33 20.09
N ASP A 512 56.77 -1.77 18.91
CA ASP A 512 57.21 -2.30 17.60
C ASP A 512 56.68 -3.70 17.23
N LEU A 513 55.76 -4.26 18.03
CA LEU A 513 55.11 -5.53 17.74
C LEU A 513 54.10 -5.36 16.60
N THR A 514 54.15 -6.24 15.61
CA THR A 514 53.19 -6.26 14.52
C THR A 514 51.80 -6.62 15.05
N VAL A 515 50.82 -5.75 14.79
CA VAL A 515 49.41 -5.94 15.10
C VAL A 515 48.64 -5.91 13.78
N VAL A 516 47.84 -6.94 13.53
CA VAL A 516 47.13 -7.13 12.25
C VAL A 516 45.63 -7.12 12.50
N ASP A 517 44.91 -6.27 11.79
CA ASP A 517 43.45 -6.26 11.78
C ASP A 517 42.94 -7.49 11.02
N VAL A 518 41.96 -8.20 11.60
CA VAL A 518 41.46 -9.46 11.06
C VAL A 518 39.94 -9.43 10.93
N GLN A 519 39.45 -9.93 9.80
CA GLN A 519 38.01 -9.93 9.48
C GLN A 519 37.41 -11.33 9.49
N SER A 520 38.24 -12.39 9.40
CA SER A 520 37.77 -13.77 9.32
C SER A 520 38.65 -14.75 10.10
N ALA A 521 38.06 -15.87 10.53
CA ALA A 521 38.80 -16.97 11.15
C ALA A 521 39.88 -17.57 10.23
N ARG A 522 39.68 -17.46 8.90
CA ARG A 522 40.63 -17.96 7.89
C ARG A 522 41.91 -17.13 7.84
N GLU A 523 41.81 -15.80 7.93
CA GLU A 523 42.98 -14.91 8.02
C GLU A 523 43.81 -15.23 9.26
N VAL A 524 43.16 -15.41 10.41
CA VAL A 524 43.88 -15.76 11.65
C VAL A 524 44.54 -17.13 11.54
N ALA A 525 43.88 -18.11 10.92
CA ALA A 525 44.48 -19.42 10.64
C ALA A 525 45.73 -19.31 9.74
N PHE A 526 45.71 -18.41 8.74
CA PHE A 526 46.88 -18.11 7.92
C PHE A 526 48.02 -17.50 8.75
N LEU A 527 47.72 -16.53 9.62
CA LEU A 527 48.70 -15.94 10.54
C LEU A 527 49.26 -16.97 11.52
N LEU A 528 48.45 -17.92 12.00
CA LEU A 528 48.92 -19.00 12.88
C LEU A 528 49.90 -19.92 12.16
N ASN A 529 49.63 -20.26 10.90
CA ASN A 529 50.57 -21.05 10.07
C ASN A 529 51.87 -20.27 9.81
N GLN A 530 51.76 -18.97 9.54
CA GLN A 530 52.93 -18.11 9.40
C GLN A 530 53.76 -18.08 10.69
N ALA A 531 53.12 -17.89 11.84
CA ALA A 531 53.78 -17.89 13.14
C ALA A 531 54.42 -19.26 13.47
N ALA A 532 53.77 -20.36 13.11
CA ALA A 532 54.33 -21.71 13.26
C ALA A 532 55.57 -21.93 12.39
N ASN A 533 55.55 -21.46 11.14
CA ASN A 533 56.72 -21.50 10.24
C ASN A 533 57.84 -20.58 10.75
N SER A 534 57.48 -19.40 11.22
CA SER A 534 58.38 -18.45 11.86
C SER A 534 59.12 -19.06 13.05
N ARG A 535 58.42 -19.88 13.84
CA ARG A 535 58.95 -20.63 14.99
C ARG A 535 59.78 -21.85 14.56
N SER A 536 59.47 -22.46 13.41
CA SER A 536 60.18 -23.64 12.89
C SER A 536 61.48 -23.30 12.15
N VAL A 537 61.59 -22.15 11.48
CA VAL A 537 62.82 -21.71 10.77
C VAL A 537 63.98 -21.43 11.74
N GLY A 538 63.71 -21.25 13.04
CA GLY A 538 64.74 -21.23 14.08
C GLY A 538 65.39 -22.60 14.37
N LYS A 539 64.82 -23.71 13.85
CA LYS A 539 65.33 -25.07 14.04
C LYS A 539 66.62 -25.28 13.24
N THR A 540 67.77 -24.92 13.80
CA THR A 540 69.01 -25.65 13.52
C THR A 540 68.90 -27.07 14.10
N GLN A 541 69.51 -28.08 13.47
CA GLN A 541 69.43 -29.53 13.76
C GLN A 541 69.63 -29.98 15.23
N MET A 542 69.93 -29.05 16.15
CA MET A 542 70.08 -29.30 17.58
C MET A 542 68.93 -28.80 18.49
N ASN A 543 67.91 -28.09 18.02
CA ASN A 543 66.90 -27.46 18.90
C ASN A 543 65.46 -27.87 18.56
N GLU A 544 64.83 -28.63 19.46
CA GLU A 544 63.37 -28.76 19.52
C GLU A 544 62.79 -27.46 20.11
N GLN A 545 62.81 -26.38 19.32
CA GLN A 545 62.65 -25.01 19.82
C GLN A 545 61.27 -24.68 20.40
N SER A 546 60.22 -25.42 20.03
CA SER A 546 58.85 -25.18 20.55
C SER A 546 58.66 -25.54 22.02
N SER A 547 59.51 -26.39 22.59
CA SER A 547 59.48 -26.71 24.03
C SER A 547 60.22 -25.68 24.89
N ARG A 548 61.01 -24.81 24.26
CA ARG A 548 62.00 -23.95 24.92
C ARG A 548 61.65 -22.47 24.89
N SER A 549 60.48 -22.13 24.38
CA SER A 549 60.00 -20.75 24.29
C SER A 549 58.53 -20.66 24.68
N HIS A 550 58.12 -19.50 25.19
CA HIS A 550 56.71 -19.21 25.46
C HIS A 550 56.09 -18.59 24.22
N PHE A 551 55.01 -19.16 23.74
CA PHE A 551 54.21 -18.59 22.66
C PHE A 551 53.01 -17.87 23.24
N VAL A 552 52.80 -16.61 22.82
CA VAL A 552 51.68 -15.78 23.26
C VAL A 552 50.89 -15.35 22.05
N PHE A 553 49.64 -15.81 21.97
CA PHE A 553 48.63 -15.31 21.05
C PHE A 553 47.74 -14.32 21.79
N THR A 554 47.58 -13.11 21.24
CA THR A 554 46.69 -12.09 21.79
C THR A 554 45.70 -11.65 20.72
N LEU A 555 44.41 -11.73 21.05
CA LEU A 555 43.31 -11.18 20.28
C LEU A 555 42.70 -10.01 21.06
N ARG A 556 42.71 -8.83 20.45
CA ARG A 556 42.01 -7.63 20.94
C ARG A 556 40.67 -7.52 20.22
N ILE A 557 39.61 -7.29 20.99
CA ILE A 557 38.24 -7.22 20.49
C ILE A 557 37.68 -5.85 20.86
N TYR A 558 37.25 -5.09 19.87
CA TYR A 558 36.60 -3.80 20.03
C TYR A 558 35.19 -3.94 19.50
N GLY A 559 34.18 -3.72 20.35
CA GLY A 559 32.78 -3.82 19.99
C GLY A 559 32.06 -2.50 20.22
N VAL A 560 31.27 -2.06 19.25
CA VAL A 560 30.40 -0.87 19.35
C VAL A 560 28.99 -1.27 18.98
N ASN A 561 28.01 -0.97 19.83
CA ASN A 561 26.60 -1.12 19.50
C ASN A 561 26.03 0.23 19.09
N GLU A 562 25.66 0.38 17.82
CA GLU A 562 25.18 1.67 17.28
C GLU A 562 23.80 2.07 17.82
N SER A 563 22.97 1.10 18.21
CA SER A 563 21.62 1.37 18.74
C SER A 563 21.63 1.85 20.20
N THR A 564 22.64 1.48 20.97
CA THR A 564 22.75 1.79 22.41
C THR A 564 23.94 2.69 22.76
N ASP A 565 24.78 3.03 21.79
CA ASP A 565 26.06 3.74 21.95
C ASP A 565 27.00 3.06 22.98
N GLN A 566 26.85 1.73 23.15
CA GLN A 566 27.66 0.96 24.08
C GLN A 566 28.97 0.54 23.41
N GLN A 567 30.10 0.84 24.05
CA GLN A 567 31.41 0.37 23.63
C GLN A 567 31.97 -0.66 24.61
N VAL A 568 32.54 -1.74 24.09
CA VAL A 568 33.20 -2.81 24.85
C VAL A 568 34.60 -3.05 24.31
N GLN A 569 35.55 -3.27 25.21
CA GLN A 569 36.91 -3.64 24.86
C GLN A 569 37.31 -4.93 25.59
N GLY A 570 37.53 -5.99 24.81
CA GLY A 570 37.92 -7.31 25.26
C GLY A 570 39.34 -7.67 24.87
N VAL A 571 39.98 -8.52 25.66
CA VAL A 571 41.31 -9.09 25.33
C VAL A 571 41.31 -10.57 25.66
N LEU A 572 41.67 -11.40 24.69
CA LEU A 572 41.86 -12.84 24.87
C LEU A 572 43.34 -13.19 24.65
N ASN A 573 44.01 -13.60 25.71
CA ASN A 573 45.39 -14.10 25.68
C ASN A 573 45.38 -15.63 25.78
N LEU A 574 45.95 -16.31 24.79
CA LEU A 574 46.09 -17.77 24.73
C LEU A 574 47.58 -18.10 24.65
N ILE A 575 48.10 -18.77 25.67
CA ILE A 575 49.55 -18.86 25.91
C ILE A 575 49.99 -20.32 26.01
N ASP A 576 50.95 -20.72 25.20
CA ASP A 576 51.62 -22.02 25.28
C ASP A 576 52.99 -21.81 25.94
N LEU A 577 53.12 -22.18 27.22
CA LEU A 577 54.35 -21.99 27.97
C LEU A 577 55.42 -23.01 27.56
N ALA A 578 56.69 -22.66 27.80
CA ALA A 578 57.80 -23.58 27.69
C ALA A 578 57.66 -24.77 28.66
N GLY A 579 58.44 -25.83 28.43
CA GLY A 579 58.52 -27.01 29.28
C GLY A 579 58.94 -26.68 30.72
N SER A 580 58.25 -27.28 31.70
CA SER A 580 58.52 -27.10 33.12
C SER A 580 59.55 -28.06 33.72
N GLU A 581 60.17 -28.91 32.89
CA GLU A 581 61.12 -29.92 33.34
C GLU A 581 62.39 -29.32 33.98
N ARG A 582 62.93 -30.02 34.98
CA ARG A 582 64.11 -29.55 35.72
C ARG A 582 65.41 -29.77 34.97
N LEU A 583 66.34 -28.82 35.13
CA LEU A 583 67.71 -28.84 34.62
C LEU A 583 68.44 -30.18 34.82
N SER A 584 68.24 -30.83 35.97
CA SER A 584 68.92 -32.07 36.36
C SER A 584 68.65 -33.26 35.45
N LYS A 585 67.52 -33.28 34.73
CA LYS A 585 67.20 -34.32 33.73
C LYS A 585 67.75 -34.03 32.34
N SER A 586 68.15 -32.78 32.06
CA SER A 586 68.50 -32.34 30.69
C SER A 586 69.92 -32.69 30.23
N GLY A 587 70.85 -32.94 31.16
CA GLY A 587 72.26 -33.19 30.85
C GLY A 587 72.96 -32.08 30.04
N SER A 588 72.40 -30.87 30.03
CA SER A 588 72.83 -29.77 29.14
C SER A 588 74.13 -29.08 29.59
N THR A 589 75.03 -28.80 28.64
CA THR A 589 76.30 -28.09 28.85
C THR A 589 76.41 -26.85 27.96
N GLY A 590 77.24 -25.87 28.34
CA GLY A 590 77.51 -24.67 27.53
C GLY A 590 76.30 -23.74 27.36
N ASP A 591 76.06 -23.25 26.14
CA ASP A 591 74.96 -22.31 25.87
C ASP A 591 73.56 -22.92 26.07
N ARG A 592 73.42 -24.26 25.95
CA ARG A 592 72.18 -24.98 26.30
C ARG A 592 71.87 -24.92 27.80
N LEU A 593 72.89 -24.83 28.65
CA LEU A 593 72.68 -24.65 30.08
C LEU A 593 72.13 -23.24 30.36
N LYS A 594 72.68 -22.20 29.72
CA LYS A 594 72.19 -20.82 29.85
C LYS A 594 70.74 -20.69 29.35
N GLU A 595 70.44 -21.31 28.22
CA GLU A 595 69.07 -21.39 27.68
C GLU A 595 68.11 -22.05 28.67
N THR A 596 68.48 -23.23 29.20
CA THR A 596 67.63 -23.98 30.14
C THR A 596 67.47 -23.24 31.48
N GLN A 597 68.48 -22.47 31.91
CA GLN A 597 68.38 -21.56 33.04
C GLN A 597 67.41 -20.41 32.78
N ALA A 598 67.43 -19.80 31.58
CA ALA A 598 66.53 -18.71 31.24
C ALA A 598 65.05 -19.17 31.15
N ILE A 599 64.80 -20.35 30.58
CA ILE A 599 63.46 -20.95 30.54
C ILE A 599 62.95 -21.19 31.96
N ASN A 600 63.75 -21.85 32.79
CA ASN A 600 63.37 -22.10 34.18
C ASN A 600 63.22 -20.79 34.97
N LYS A 601 64.04 -19.77 34.72
CA LYS A 601 63.90 -18.45 35.35
C LYS A 601 62.50 -17.86 35.11
N SER A 602 61.99 -17.90 33.88
CA SER A 602 60.67 -17.36 33.57
C SER A 602 59.52 -18.10 34.28
N LEU A 603 59.58 -19.43 34.36
CA LEU A 603 58.59 -20.25 35.05
C LEU A 603 58.70 -20.19 36.58
N SER A 604 59.92 -20.11 37.11
CA SER A 604 60.16 -19.86 38.53
C SER A 604 59.65 -18.48 38.93
N SER A 605 59.92 -17.44 38.13
CA SER A 605 59.39 -16.09 38.37
C SER A 605 57.86 -16.08 38.34
N LEU A 606 57.24 -16.82 37.41
CA LEU A 606 55.79 -16.99 37.37
C LEU A 606 55.26 -17.65 38.65
N SER A 607 55.99 -18.64 39.16
CA SER A 607 55.65 -19.28 40.42
C SER A 607 55.76 -18.32 41.59
N ASP A 608 56.84 -17.53 41.67
CA ASP A 608 57.06 -16.54 42.72
C ASP A 608 55.96 -15.46 42.72
N VAL A 609 55.57 -14.99 41.53
CA VAL A 609 54.47 -14.03 41.36
C VAL A 609 53.15 -14.61 41.87
N ILE A 610 52.81 -15.85 41.48
CA ILE A 610 51.58 -16.48 41.94
C ILE A 610 51.63 -16.73 43.46
N PHE A 611 52.78 -17.09 44.02
CA PHE A 611 52.92 -17.26 45.46
C PHE A 611 52.78 -15.95 46.24
N ALA A 612 53.38 -14.87 45.75
CA ALA A 612 53.23 -13.55 46.35
C ALA A 612 51.77 -13.08 46.31
N LEU A 613 51.06 -13.34 45.20
CA LEU A 613 49.63 -13.06 45.06
C LEU A 613 48.77 -13.90 46.00
N ALA A 614 49.05 -15.21 46.11
CA ALA A 614 48.33 -16.12 47.00
C ALA A 614 48.43 -15.68 48.47
N LYS A 615 49.61 -15.23 48.87
CA LYS A 615 49.91 -14.74 50.21
C LYS A 615 49.48 -13.29 50.45
N LYS A 616 48.98 -12.60 49.41
CA LYS A 616 48.62 -11.18 49.43
C LYS A 616 49.79 -10.30 49.91
N GLU A 617 51.00 -10.59 49.43
CA GLU A 617 52.18 -9.77 49.71
C GLU A 617 52.08 -8.39 49.04
N ASP A 618 52.54 -7.33 49.72
CA ASP A 618 52.47 -5.95 49.22
C ASP A 618 53.26 -5.74 47.92
N HIS A 619 54.39 -6.43 47.78
CA HIS A 619 55.25 -6.36 46.60
C HIS A 619 55.23 -7.68 45.83
N VAL A 620 54.61 -7.66 44.64
CA VAL A 620 54.59 -8.81 43.72
C VAL A 620 55.67 -8.62 42.64
N PRO A 621 56.61 -9.56 42.47
CA PRO A 621 57.80 -9.37 41.63
C PRO A 621 57.55 -9.60 40.12
N PHE A 622 56.54 -8.94 39.54
CA PHE A 622 56.19 -9.10 38.12
C PHE A 622 57.35 -8.79 37.15
N ARG A 623 58.29 -7.93 37.55
CA ARG A 623 59.43 -7.52 36.70
C ARG A 623 60.57 -8.53 36.63
N ASN A 624 60.54 -9.63 37.39
CA ASN A 624 61.63 -10.61 37.43
C ASN A 624 61.81 -11.38 36.11
N SER A 625 60.75 -11.49 35.30
CA SER A 625 60.79 -12.03 33.95
C SER A 625 59.92 -11.20 32.99
N LYS A 626 60.28 -11.20 31.70
CA LYS A 626 59.43 -10.63 30.64
C LYS A 626 58.07 -11.30 30.57
N LEU A 627 57.99 -12.60 30.85
CA LEU A 627 56.72 -13.34 30.85
C LEU A 627 55.79 -12.82 31.95
N THR A 628 56.28 -12.76 33.18
CA THR A 628 55.48 -12.28 34.32
C THR A 628 55.10 -10.82 34.18
N TYR A 629 55.97 -10.01 33.57
CA TYR A 629 55.67 -8.60 33.33
C TYR A 629 54.59 -8.48 32.25
N LEU A 630 54.68 -9.23 31.15
CA LEU A 630 53.65 -9.27 30.12
C LEU A 630 52.27 -9.66 30.68
N LEU A 631 52.25 -10.68 31.55
CA LEU A 631 51.05 -11.23 32.18
C LEU A 631 50.60 -10.49 33.44
N GLN A 632 51.26 -9.40 33.83
CA GLN A 632 50.94 -8.68 35.05
C GLN A 632 49.45 -8.30 35.12
N PRO A 633 48.81 -7.73 34.08
CA PRO A 633 47.39 -7.41 34.16
C PRO A 633 46.47 -8.64 34.16
N CYS A 634 46.95 -9.78 33.68
CA CYS A 634 46.22 -11.04 33.67
C CYS A 634 46.23 -11.71 35.06
N LEU A 635 47.33 -11.57 35.80
CA LEU A 635 47.59 -12.26 37.06
C LEU A 635 47.36 -11.38 38.30
N GLY A 636 47.39 -10.05 38.19
CA GLY A 636 47.25 -9.14 39.32
C GLY A 636 46.05 -8.20 39.26
N GLY A 637 45.19 -8.33 38.25
CA GLY A 637 44.18 -7.32 37.93
C GLY A 637 42.81 -7.89 37.53
N ASP A 638 42.06 -7.08 36.79
CA ASP A 638 40.66 -7.27 36.41
C ASP A 638 40.44 -8.34 35.31
N SER A 639 41.15 -9.47 35.37
CA SER A 639 41.17 -10.49 34.33
C SER A 639 40.65 -11.83 34.83
N LYS A 640 39.97 -12.56 33.95
CA LYS A 640 39.57 -13.96 34.20
C LYS A 640 40.67 -14.87 33.69
N THR A 641 41.28 -15.64 34.58
CA THR A 641 42.48 -16.43 34.27
C THR A 641 42.22 -17.93 34.43
N LEU A 642 42.65 -18.71 33.45
CA LEU A 642 42.54 -20.16 33.43
C LEU A 642 43.92 -20.78 33.16
N MET A 643 44.36 -21.63 34.07
CA MET A 643 45.57 -22.43 33.90
C MET A 643 45.19 -23.85 33.48
N PHE A 644 45.74 -24.31 32.36
CA PHE A 644 45.82 -25.73 32.05
C PHE A 644 47.11 -26.32 32.63
N VAL A 645 46.98 -27.39 33.42
CA VAL A 645 48.10 -28.26 33.76
C VAL A 645 48.01 -29.53 32.92
N ASN A 646 48.94 -29.66 31.96
CA ASN A 646 49.03 -30.78 31.04
C ASN A 646 49.98 -31.84 31.61
N ILE A 647 49.49 -33.07 31.73
CA ILE A 647 50.16 -34.18 32.41
C ILE A 647 50.38 -35.35 31.45
N SER A 648 51.58 -35.93 31.51
CA SER A 648 51.91 -37.16 30.80
C SER A 648 51.57 -38.39 31.67
N PRO A 649 50.87 -39.41 31.11
CA PRO A 649 50.62 -40.67 31.80
C PRO A 649 51.85 -41.59 31.89
N ASP A 650 52.94 -41.27 31.17
CA ASP A 650 54.13 -42.11 31.06
C ASP A 650 54.85 -42.30 32.41
N PRO A 651 55.22 -43.54 32.78
CA PRO A 651 56.03 -43.85 33.97
C PRO A 651 57.29 -43.00 34.13
N SER A 652 58.01 -42.71 33.04
CA SER A 652 59.26 -41.93 33.12
C SER A 652 59.01 -40.45 33.52
N SER A 653 57.78 -40.00 33.30
CA SER A 653 57.32 -38.62 33.52
C SER A 653 56.71 -38.39 34.91
N VAL A 654 56.50 -39.43 35.73
CA VAL A 654 55.81 -39.34 37.04
C VAL A 654 56.34 -38.24 37.96
N GLY A 655 57.67 -38.13 38.09
CA GLY A 655 58.28 -37.11 38.95
C GLY A 655 57.99 -35.67 38.52
N GLU A 656 57.94 -35.41 37.21
CA GLU A 656 57.64 -34.10 36.62
C GLU A 656 56.13 -33.82 36.63
N SER A 657 55.31 -34.85 36.39
CA SER A 657 53.85 -34.80 36.58
C SER A 657 53.49 -34.43 38.01
N LEU A 658 54.15 -35.01 39.02
CA LEU A 658 53.95 -34.63 40.42
C LEU A 658 54.34 -33.18 40.70
N CYS A 659 55.46 -32.69 40.14
CA CYS A 659 55.85 -31.29 40.28
C CYS A 659 54.81 -30.34 39.67
N SER A 660 54.30 -30.69 38.49
CA SER A 660 53.29 -29.91 37.78
C SER A 660 51.96 -29.86 38.55
N LEU A 661 51.51 -31.00 39.10
CA LEU A 661 50.30 -31.08 39.92
C LEU A 661 50.43 -30.29 41.23
N ARG A 662 51.59 -30.34 41.90
CA ARG A 662 51.85 -29.55 43.11
C ARG A 662 51.82 -28.05 42.82
N PHE A 663 52.42 -27.62 41.70
CA PHE A 663 52.36 -26.23 41.27
C PHE A 663 50.91 -25.80 41.01
N ALA A 664 50.20 -26.54 40.17
CA ALA A 664 48.81 -26.28 39.83
C ALA A 664 47.90 -26.23 41.06
N SER A 665 48.11 -27.12 42.04
CA SER A 665 47.33 -27.15 43.28
C SER A 665 47.50 -25.88 44.11
N ARG A 666 48.66 -25.24 44.04
CA ARG A 666 48.89 -23.95 44.72
C ARG A 666 48.26 -22.79 43.95
N VAL A 667 48.34 -22.81 42.61
CA VAL A 667 47.63 -21.85 41.76
C VAL A 667 46.12 -21.89 42.01
N ASN A 668 45.57 -23.10 42.20
CA ASN A 668 44.15 -23.31 42.47
C ASN A 668 43.69 -22.74 43.83
N ALA A 669 44.61 -22.55 44.78
CA ALA A 669 44.32 -21.95 46.08
C ALA A 669 44.40 -20.41 46.08
N CYS A 670 44.73 -19.78 44.94
CA CYS A 670 44.88 -18.33 44.84
C CYS A 670 43.56 -17.65 44.52
N GLU A 671 43.16 -16.66 45.32
CA GLU A 671 42.02 -15.78 45.03
C GLU A 671 42.52 -14.37 44.64
N ILE A 672 42.25 -13.94 43.40
CA ILE A 672 42.48 -12.56 42.93
C ILE A 672 41.17 -11.75 43.05
N GLY A 673 41.27 -10.43 43.24
CA GLY A 673 40.12 -9.51 43.30
C GLY A 673 39.19 -9.50 42.06
N THR A 674 38.02 -8.86 42.21
CA THR A 674 36.89 -8.93 41.25
C THR A 674 37.19 -8.28 39.89
N PRO A 675 36.97 -8.97 38.75
CA PRO A 675 37.28 -8.45 37.43
C PRO A 675 36.31 -7.37 36.96
N ARG A 676 36.83 -6.20 36.60
CA ARG A 676 36.08 -5.09 36.01
C ARG A 676 35.93 -5.20 34.49
N ARG A 677 34.72 -4.89 34.02
CA ARG A 677 34.40 -4.75 32.59
C ARG A 677 34.87 -3.39 32.07
N GLN A 678 35.51 -3.35 30.90
CA GLN A 678 35.84 -2.08 30.24
C GLN A 678 34.71 -1.63 29.34
N THR A 679 34.00 -0.59 29.78
CA THR A 679 32.94 0.08 29.01
C THR A 679 33.14 1.58 29.05
N ASN A 680 33.17 2.22 27.88
CA ASN A 680 33.06 3.67 27.76
C ASN A 680 31.67 4.00 27.23
N GLY A 681 30.83 4.57 28.09
CA GLY A 681 29.47 5.00 27.77
C GLY A 681 28.87 5.76 28.96
N ARG A 682 28.08 6.80 28.68
CA ARG A 682 27.31 7.50 29.73
C ARG A 682 26.34 6.48 30.33
N SER A 683 26.44 6.24 31.63
CA SER A 683 25.45 5.44 32.36
C SER A 683 24.06 6.02 32.13
N ILE A 684 23.20 5.32 31.40
CA ILE A 684 21.75 5.61 31.33
C ILE A 684 21.12 5.10 32.64
N GLU A 685 21.64 5.53 33.79
CA GLU A 685 21.00 5.40 35.09
C GLU A 685 20.65 6.83 35.52
N SER A 686 19.52 7.36 35.02
CA SER A 686 18.76 8.51 35.58
C SER A 686 17.81 9.20 34.57
N ARG A 687 17.08 8.46 33.71
CA ARG A 687 16.05 9.09 32.85
C ARG A 687 14.69 8.39 32.75
N LEU A 688 14.40 7.42 33.62
CA LEU A 688 13.10 6.74 33.64
C LEU A 688 12.31 7.02 34.93
N SER A 689 12.41 8.22 35.49
CA SER A 689 11.55 8.68 36.58
C SER A 689 10.52 9.74 36.18
N TYR A 690 10.27 9.93 34.88
CA TYR A 690 9.12 10.68 34.36
C TYR A 690 8.84 10.22 32.93
N PHE A 691 7.92 9.26 32.77
CA PHE A 691 6.87 9.25 31.75
C PHE A 691 5.86 8.15 32.11
#